data_AF-A0A6N2UBQ8-F1
#
_entry.id   AF-A0A6N2UBQ8-F1
#
_cell.length_a   1.000
_cell.length_b   1.000
_cell.length_c   1.000
_cell.angle_alpha   90.00
_cell.angle_beta   90.00
_cell.angle_gamma   90.00
#
_symmetry.space_group_name_H-M   'P 1'
#
loop_
_entity.id
_entity.type
_entity.pdbx_description
1 polymer ?
#
loop_
_entity_poly.entity_id
_entity_poly.type
_entity_poly.pdbx_seq_one_letter_code
_entity_poly.pdbx_strand_id
1 'polypeptide(L)'
;MENLLKERYELAAERVRGIEQEKNVPERFQDYFEKTGKFLVQMLDLREQIVQGELERMPLEELRELNRSLYGDILPENYENSYGNPAYACKVLGEAYGVLLSSLYGELRGMIVYAYEDRLWDFLVCLELFLQIYSEFEGEEIPSAEAVREILYWYVNDYCQEFVENRIRSGMDPAMDFAVKKIMESDLTNLRYLYQFGEYVTSQEEDTAVFLNSLTEEEIQSMASTFTEGYRKGFLATGKDIKKKKTVNIRYCMGFERMIRAAVAQFEQMGLKAVIYRAASHMINKRQQFRIGYYGAIPNPQYDYDHRNDSALFLDSDFVSRKLRAMQGAYEKYKELAAGQGGPAVVEIFGTTPFAPSPCEQAAALSEKQQKLQVHMNNEASQIVNRYVRGEETSFTIIAYPVPSIGDNFQEIFRETVKINTLDYNLYQKIQQKLIDALDQGTRVHVTGKDGNKTDLWIHLHTLADSDKETNFENCVADVNIPVGEVFTSPLLEGTYGILHVKKVYLEELQYQNLELEFTDGKITRYTCSNFDNEEKNQEYIQENILHHHKTLPMGEFAIGTNTTAYRMAKKYDIHEKLPILIAEKMGPHFAVGDTCYSWAEDTKVYNPDGKEIIARDNEISLLRKEDPGKAYFGCHTDITIPYDELGNICVIKENGEEIELIRDGKFVLDGTEELNKPLEA
;
A
#
# COMPACT_ATOMS: atom_id res chain seq x y z
N MET A 1 -6.38 35.82 -12.87
CA MET A 1 -5.71 34.75 -12.10
C MET A 1 -4.75 33.98 -13.00
N GLU A 2 -5.20 33.46 -14.15
CA GLU A 2 -4.31 32.78 -15.13
C GLU A 2 -3.14 33.64 -15.64
N ASN A 3 -3.37 34.92 -15.99
CA ASN A 3 -2.27 35.80 -16.43
C ASN A 3 -1.21 36.03 -15.34
N LEU A 4 -1.61 36.12 -14.06
CA LEU A 4 -0.69 36.31 -12.94
C LEU A 4 0.10 35.02 -12.66
N LEU A 5 -0.54 33.85 -12.78
CA LEU A 5 0.12 32.57 -12.63
C LEU A 5 1.21 32.38 -13.68
N LYS A 6 0.90 32.72 -14.93
CA LYS A 6 1.84 32.66 -16.05
C LYS A 6 3.01 33.62 -15.88
N GLU A 7 2.74 34.87 -15.47
CA GLU A 7 3.79 35.86 -15.20
C GLU A 7 4.75 35.40 -14.07
N ARG A 8 4.21 34.88 -12.96
CA ARG A 8 5.02 34.31 -11.87
C ARG A 8 5.88 33.14 -12.35
N TYR A 9 5.30 32.25 -13.16
CA TYR A 9 6.03 31.13 -13.75
C TYR A 9 7.16 31.59 -14.67
N GLU A 10 6.90 32.55 -15.57
CA GLU A 10 7.92 33.07 -16.49
C GLU A 10 9.08 33.72 -15.71
N LEU A 11 8.78 34.51 -14.68
CA LEU A 11 9.79 35.11 -13.80
C LEU A 11 10.59 34.07 -13.01
N ALA A 12 9.93 33.08 -12.43
CA ALA A 12 10.58 32.01 -11.68
C ALA A 12 11.47 31.14 -12.60
N ALA A 13 10.99 30.81 -13.80
CA ALA A 13 11.74 30.07 -14.79
C ALA A 13 12.99 30.83 -15.27
N GLU A 14 12.85 32.13 -15.55
CA GLU A 14 13.97 32.99 -15.93
C GLU A 14 15.02 33.05 -14.81
N ARG A 15 14.60 33.24 -13.56
CA ARG A 15 15.51 33.26 -12.40
C ARG A 15 16.27 31.94 -12.26
N VAL A 16 15.58 30.79 -12.33
CA VAL A 16 16.22 29.47 -12.22
C VAL A 16 17.23 29.22 -13.32
N ARG A 17 16.92 29.58 -14.58
CA ARG A 17 17.88 29.46 -15.70
C ARG A 17 19.13 30.34 -15.50
N GLY A 18 19.04 31.43 -14.74
CA GLY A 18 20.17 32.30 -14.42
C GLY A 18 21.15 31.75 -13.37
N ILE A 19 20.69 30.89 -12.46
CA ILE A 19 21.47 30.44 -11.28
C ILE A 19 22.76 29.72 -11.65
N GLU A 20 22.80 28.95 -12.74
CA GLU A 20 24.01 28.22 -13.17
C GLU A 20 25.19 29.15 -13.44
N GLN A 21 24.93 30.40 -13.82
CA GLN A 21 25.97 31.39 -14.15
C GLN A 21 26.41 32.20 -12.92
N GLU A 22 25.74 32.02 -11.78
CA GLU A 22 25.93 32.80 -10.57
C GLU A 22 26.76 32.02 -9.53
N LYS A 23 27.64 32.74 -8.83
CA LYS A 23 28.44 32.18 -7.72
C LYS A 23 28.23 32.99 -6.44
N ASN A 24 26.98 33.35 -6.20
CA ASN A 24 26.59 34.29 -5.15
C ASN A 24 26.37 33.60 -3.79
N VAL A 25 26.25 32.27 -3.77
CA VAL A 25 26.12 31.49 -2.54
C VAL A 25 27.48 31.05 -2.00
N PRO A 26 27.63 30.83 -0.67
CA PRO A 26 28.88 30.37 -0.07
C PRO A 26 29.39 29.06 -0.69
N GLU A 27 30.72 28.92 -0.82
CA GLU A 27 31.40 27.79 -1.49
C GLU A 27 30.85 26.41 -1.10
N ARG A 28 30.54 26.21 0.18
CA ARG A 28 29.97 24.96 0.71
C ARG A 28 28.66 24.54 0.04
N PHE A 29 27.81 25.49 -0.33
CA PHE A 29 26.46 25.24 -0.86
C PHE A 29 26.38 25.37 -2.39
N GLN A 30 27.45 25.83 -3.04
CA GLN A 30 27.48 26.04 -4.50
C GLN A 30 27.13 24.76 -5.26
N ASP A 31 27.76 23.63 -4.92
CA ASP A 31 27.53 22.35 -5.62
C ASP A 31 26.07 21.87 -5.48
N TYR A 32 25.43 22.09 -4.33
CA TYR A 32 24.02 21.76 -4.12
C TYR A 32 23.10 22.60 -5.02
N PHE A 33 23.24 23.92 -4.99
CA PHE A 33 22.38 24.81 -5.77
C PHE A 33 22.64 24.72 -7.27
N GLU A 34 23.88 24.45 -7.70
CA GLU A 34 24.20 24.20 -9.10
C GLU A 34 23.54 22.92 -9.60
N LYS A 35 23.70 21.79 -8.89
CA LYS A 35 23.10 20.51 -9.30
C LYS A 35 21.57 20.54 -9.24
N THR A 36 21.00 21.13 -8.18
CA THR A 36 19.55 21.25 -8.04
C THR A 36 18.98 22.22 -9.08
N GLY A 37 19.65 23.34 -9.34
CA GLY A 37 19.28 24.28 -10.41
C GLY A 37 19.28 23.62 -11.79
N LYS A 38 20.31 22.82 -12.12
CA LYS A 38 20.35 22.04 -13.38
C LYS A 38 19.18 21.07 -13.51
N PHE A 39 18.82 20.37 -12.44
CA PHE A 39 17.63 19.52 -12.42
C PHE A 39 16.35 20.33 -12.69
N LEU A 40 16.20 21.51 -12.06
CA LEU A 40 15.03 22.36 -12.30
C LEU A 40 14.97 22.91 -13.73
N VAL A 41 16.11 23.25 -14.33
CA VAL A 41 16.19 23.61 -15.76
C VAL A 41 15.75 22.45 -16.63
N GLN A 42 16.19 21.22 -16.32
CA GLN A 42 15.72 20.02 -17.03
C GLN A 42 14.20 19.84 -16.89
N MET A 43 13.59 20.16 -15.74
CA MET A 43 12.13 20.11 -15.57
C MET A 43 11.41 21.19 -16.39
N LEU A 44 11.98 22.39 -16.49
CA LEU A 44 11.46 23.46 -17.34
C LEU A 44 11.48 23.04 -18.81
N ASP A 45 12.61 22.50 -19.27
CA ASP A 45 12.78 21.99 -20.63
C ASP A 45 11.81 20.83 -20.91
N LEU A 46 11.69 19.87 -19.98
CA LEU A 46 10.73 18.77 -20.08
C LEU A 46 9.29 19.28 -20.27
N ARG A 47 8.87 20.28 -19.47
CA ARG A 47 7.54 20.86 -19.60
C ARG A 47 7.35 21.54 -20.95
N GLU A 48 8.35 22.29 -21.43
CA GLU A 48 8.31 22.92 -22.75
C GLU A 48 8.14 21.86 -23.86
N GLN A 49 8.92 20.78 -23.81
CA GLN A 49 8.85 19.67 -24.76
C GLN A 49 7.47 18.99 -24.76
N ILE A 50 6.87 18.78 -23.57
CA ILE A 50 5.53 18.21 -23.42
C ILE A 50 4.48 19.13 -24.03
N VAL A 51 4.49 20.42 -23.68
CA VAL A 51 3.53 21.42 -24.19
C VAL A 51 3.63 21.58 -25.72
N GLN A 52 4.83 21.43 -26.27
CA GLN A 52 5.07 21.48 -27.72
C GLN A 52 4.73 20.16 -28.45
N GLY A 53 4.38 19.10 -27.72
CA GLY A 53 4.06 17.78 -28.27
C GLY A 53 5.28 17.04 -28.84
N GLU A 54 6.49 17.36 -28.37
CA GLU A 54 7.72 16.75 -28.88
C GLU A 54 7.83 15.29 -28.45
N LEU A 55 7.49 14.97 -27.19
CA LEU A 55 7.51 13.60 -26.66
C LEU A 55 6.62 12.65 -27.47
N GLU A 56 5.51 13.14 -28.03
CA GLU A 56 4.60 12.35 -28.88
C GLU A 56 5.26 11.87 -30.18
N ARG A 57 6.38 12.48 -30.58
CA ARG A 57 7.13 12.17 -31.81
C ARG A 57 8.50 11.54 -31.55
N MET A 58 9.03 11.62 -30.32
CA MET A 58 10.32 11.05 -29.95
C MET A 58 10.36 9.52 -30.12
N PRO A 59 11.40 8.94 -30.75
CA PRO A 59 11.62 7.50 -30.79
C PRO A 59 11.67 6.86 -29.39
N LEU A 60 11.37 5.56 -29.30
CA LEU A 60 11.34 4.83 -28.03
C LEU A 60 12.68 4.89 -27.27
N GLU A 61 13.80 4.75 -27.96
CA GLU A 61 15.13 4.83 -27.32
C GLU A 61 15.40 6.23 -26.74
N GLU A 62 15.01 7.30 -27.44
CA GLU A 62 15.16 8.67 -26.91
C GLU A 62 14.25 8.90 -25.69
N LEU A 63 13.05 8.32 -25.68
CA LEU A 63 12.16 8.36 -24.51
C LEU A 63 12.75 7.60 -23.31
N ARG A 64 13.42 6.46 -23.55
CA ARG A 64 14.14 5.71 -22.50
C ARG A 64 15.30 6.52 -21.94
N GLU A 65 16.10 7.15 -22.80
CA GLU A 65 17.22 8.00 -22.40
C GLU A 65 16.72 9.21 -21.59
N LEU A 66 15.69 9.89 -22.08
CA LEU A 66 15.05 10.99 -21.36
C LEU A 66 14.54 10.52 -20.00
N ASN A 67 13.75 9.45 -19.94
CA ASN A 67 13.20 8.91 -18.70
C ASN A 67 14.30 8.58 -17.69
N ARG A 68 15.35 7.85 -18.11
CA ARG A 68 16.49 7.53 -17.24
C ARG A 68 17.22 8.79 -16.76
N SER A 69 17.34 9.81 -17.60
CA SER A 69 18.00 11.07 -17.23
C SER A 69 17.24 11.85 -16.15
N LEU A 70 15.90 11.74 -16.08
CA LEU A 70 15.07 12.45 -15.08
C LEU A 70 15.25 11.92 -13.66
N TYR A 71 15.71 10.68 -13.51
CA TYR A 71 15.96 10.03 -12.22
C TYR A 71 17.45 9.73 -12.00
N GLY A 72 18.32 10.12 -12.93
CA GLY A 72 19.67 9.56 -13.06
C GLY A 72 20.51 9.67 -11.80
N ASP A 73 20.40 10.76 -11.05
CA ASP A 73 21.20 11.02 -9.87
C ASP A 73 20.79 10.15 -8.66
N ILE A 74 19.51 9.76 -8.56
CA ILE A 74 19.01 8.93 -7.45
C ILE A 74 18.95 7.44 -7.75
N LEU A 75 19.30 7.04 -8.98
CA LEU A 75 19.43 5.61 -9.31
C LEU A 75 20.49 4.95 -8.41
N PRO A 76 20.37 3.65 -8.09
CA PRO A 76 21.23 2.97 -7.13
C PRO A 76 22.73 3.17 -7.38
N GLU A 77 23.16 3.20 -8.64
CA GLU A 77 24.57 3.39 -9.03
C GLU A 77 25.13 4.79 -8.71
N ASN A 78 24.28 5.80 -8.53
CA ASN A 78 24.68 7.20 -8.29
C ASN A 78 24.28 7.70 -6.91
N TYR A 79 23.38 6.98 -6.22
CA TYR A 79 22.70 7.44 -5.01
C TYR A 79 23.64 7.80 -3.86
N GLU A 80 24.77 7.09 -3.70
CA GLU A 80 25.78 7.41 -2.67
C GLU A 80 26.35 8.83 -2.78
N ASN A 81 26.24 9.46 -3.96
CA ASN A 81 26.73 10.81 -4.25
C ASN A 81 25.63 11.79 -4.66
N SER A 82 24.36 11.45 -4.40
CA SER A 82 23.22 12.33 -4.66
C SER A 82 22.84 13.15 -3.43
N TYR A 83 22.37 14.38 -3.64
CA TYR A 83 21.75 15.17 -2.59
C TYR A 83 20.38 14.63 -2.14
N GLY A 84 19.80 13.69 -2.89
CA GLY A 84 18.71 12.85 -2.43
C GLY A 84 19.12 11.81 -1.38
N ASN A 85 20.41 11.63 -1.09
CA ASN A 85 20.87 10.79 0.00
C ASN A 85 21.20 11.67 1.23
N PRO A 86 20.45 11.55 2.36
CA PRO A 86 20.68 12.37 3.54
C PRO A 86 22.11 12.27 4.10
N ALA A 87 22.74 11.09 4.05
CA ALA A 87 24.11 10.90 4.51
C ALA A 87 25.12 11.69 3.65
N TYR A 88 24.95 11.67 2.32
CA TYR A 88 25.77 12.47 1.41
C TYR A 88 25.54 13.96 1.62
N ALA A 89 24.27 14.39 1.68
CA ALA A 89 23.92 15.79 1.90
C ALA A 89 24.51 16.31 3.23
N CYS A 90 24.40 15.56 4.33
CA CYS A 90 24.99 15.92 5.62
C CYS A 90 26.52 15.96 5.60
N LYS A 91 27.16 15.05 4.86
CA LYS A 91 28.63 15.05 4.69
C LYS A 91 29.13 16.33 4.02
N VAL A 92 28.43 16.83 3.00
CA VAL A 92 28.84 18.01 2.22
C VAL A 92 28.36 19.31 2.87
N LEU A 93 27.08 19.38 3.21
CA LEU A 93 26.38 20.60 3.64
C LEU A 93 26.36 20.76 5.18
N GLY A 94 26.79 19.73 5.91
CA GLY A 94 26.72 19.67 7.37
C GLY A 94 25.38 19.14 7.85
N GLU A 95 25.38 18.53 9.02
CA GLU A 95 24.23 17.81 9.56
C GLU A 95 22.94 18.64 9.58
N ALA A 96 23.01 19.88 10.10
CA ALA A 96 21.82 20.74 10.21
C ALA A 96 21.21 21.13 8.85
N TYR A 97 22.01 21.35 7.80
CA TYR A 97 21.50 21.73 6.48
C TYR A 97 21.25 20.53 5.57
N GLY A 98 22.04 19.46 5.73
CA GLY A 98 21.98 18.28 4.88
C GLY A 98 20.62 17.61 4.90
N VAL A 99 20.05 17.40 6.09
CA VAL A 99 18.70 16.81 6.24
C VAL A 99 17.63 17.69 5.56
N LEU A 100 17.67 19.00 5.80
CA LEU A 100 16.69 19.95 5.26
C LEU A 100 16.76 20.06 3.74
N LEU A 101 17.97 20.21 3.20
CA LEU A 101 18.20 20.38 1.77
C LEU A 101 18.05 19.06 1.00
N SER A 102 18.28 17.92 1.63
CA SER A 102 17.93 16.61 1.07
C SER A 102 16.40 16.43 0.98
N SER A 103 15.66 16.82 2.02
CA SER A 103 14.19 16.79 2.01
C SER A 103 13.59 17.76 0.98
N LEU A 104 14.16 18.96 0.84
CA LEU A 104 13.83 19.89 -0.25
C LEU A 104 14.06 19.24 -1.61
N TYR A 105 15.22 18.59 -1.80
CA TYR A 105 15.53 17.89 -3.06
C TYR A 105 14.47 16.82 -3.38
N GLY A 106 14.02 16.08 -2.36
CA GLY A 106 12.97 15.08 -2.52
C GLY A 106 11.58 15.64 -2.85
N GLU A 107 11.25 16.84 -2.39
CA GLU A 107 10.01 17.55 -2.76
C GLU A 107 10.06 18.03 -4.22
N LEU A 108 11.19 18.61 -4.64
CA LEU A 108 11.39 19.13 -6.00
C LEU A 108 11.32 18.04 -7.07
N ARG A 109 11.67 16.80 -6.72
CA ARG A 109 11.52 15.63 -7.60
C ARG A 109 10.08 15.39 -8.06
N GLY A 110 9.07 15.88 -7.33
CA GLY A 110 7.66 15.85 -7.75
C GLY A 110 7.40 16.62 -9.05
N MET A 111 8.27 17.55 -9.43
CA MET A 111 8.13 18.37 -10.64
C MET A 111 8.15 17.56 -11.95
N ILE A 112 8.74 16.35 -11.94
CA ILE A 112 8.62 15.42 -13.08
C ILE A 112 7.14 15.16 -13.35
N VAL A 113 6.39 14.71 -12.33
CA VAL A 113 4.97 14.41 -12.44
C VAL A 113 4.16 15.66 -12.80
N TYR A 114 4.49 16.81 -12.21
CA TYR A 114 3.74 18.04 -12.45
C TYR A 114 3.90 18.56 -13.89
N ALA A 115 5.04 18.29 -14.54
CA ALA A 115 5.23 18.56 -15.95
C ALA A 115 4.32 17.69 -16.83
N TYR A 116 4.24 16.38 -16.56
CA TYR A 116 3.43 15.43 -17.33
C TYR A 116 1.92 15.65 -17.16
N GLU A 117 1.46 15.97 -15.95
CA GLU A 117 0.03 16.16 -15.66
C GLU A 117 -0.47 17.60 -15.89
N ASP A 118 0.38 18.49 -16.44
CA ASP A 118 0.13 19.93 -16.60
C ASP A 118 -0.36 20.63 -15.32
N ARG A 119 0.27 20.28 -14.19
CA ARG A 119 -0.01 20.85 -12.87
C ARG A 119 0.82 22.11 -12.65
N LEU A 120 0.51 23.17 -13.41
CA LEU A 120 1.28 24.42 -13.41
C LEU A 120 1.39 25.07 -12.02
N TRP A 121 0.34 25.00 -11.20
CA TRP A 121 0.37 25.54 -9.84
C TRP A 121 1.41 24.84 -8.96
N ASP A 122 1.35 23.51 -8.90
CA ASP A 122 2.28 22.68 -8.12
C ASP A 122 3.72 22.84 -8.63
N PHE A 123 3.90 22.92 -9.95
CA PHE A 123 5.19 23.19 -10.57
C PHE A 123 5.77 24.55 -10.15
N LEU A 124 4.94 25.61 -10.17
CA LEU A 124 5.37 26.96 -9.79
C LEU A 124 5.76 27.05 -8.32
N VAL A 125 4.95 26.52 -7.40
CA VAL A 125 5.24 26.66 -5.96
C VAL A 125 6.52 25.91 -5.56
N CYS A 126 6.87 24.83 -6.26
CA CYS A 126 8.18 24.17 -6.09
C CYS A 126 9.34 25.04 -6.59
N LEU A 127 9.20 25.71 -7.74
CA LEU A 127 10.21 26.68 -8.21
C LEU A 127 10.40 27.82 -7.20
N GLU A 128 9.29 28.39 -6.72
CA GLU A 128 9.33 29.51 -5.76
C GLU A 128 9.91 29.08 -4.41
N LEU A 129 9.62 27.87 -3.93
CA LEU A 129 10.25 27.31 -2.73
C LEU A 129 11.78 27.25 -2.89
N PHE A 130 12.26 26.69 -4.00
CA PHE A 130 13.70 26.62 -4.28
C PHE A 130 14.32 28.02 -4.35
N LEU A 131 13.68 28.95 -5.06
CA LEU A 131 14.17 30.33 -5.20
C LEU A 131 14.18 31.09 -3.89
N GLN A 132 13.18 30.88 -3.03
CA GLN A 132 13.13 31.48 -1.69
C GLN A 132 14.33 31.02 -0.87
N ILE A 133 14.58 29.70 -0.83
CA ILE A 133 15.73 29.15 -0.10
C ILE A 133 17.04 29.63 -0.72
N TYR A 134 17.20 29.59 -2.04
CA TYR A 134 18.39 30.10 -2.71
C TYR A 134 18.68 31.56 -2.36
N SER A 135 17.65 32.41 -2.37
CA SER A 135 17.78 33.84 -2.07
C SER A 135 18.27 34.11 -0.64
N GLU A 136 17.86 33.30 0.34
CA GLU A 136 18.39 33.40 1.71
C GLU A 136 19.91 33.11 1.75
N PHE A 137 20.40 32.18 0.93
CA PHE A 137 21.84 31.88 0.83
C PHE A 137 22.63 32.87 -0.03
N GLU A 138 21.98 33.73 -0.82
CA GLU A 138 22.61 34.87 -1.50
C GLU A 138 22.81 36.08 -0.56
N GLY A 139 22.22 36.06 0.63
CA GLY A 139 22.35 37.12 1.62
C GLY A 139 23.78 37.35 2.11
N GLU A 140 24.00 38.48 2.80
CA GLU A 140 25.32 38.80 3.39
C GLU A 140 25.75 37.78 4.47
N GLU A 141 24.79 37.18 5.16
CA GLU A 141 25.00 36.15 6.18
C GLU A 141 24.35 34.83 5.77
N ILE A 142 25.01 33.71 6.09
CA ILE A 142 24.45 32.37 5.86
C ILE A 142 23.20 32.20 6.75
N PRO A 143 22.03 31.84 6.20
CA PRO A 143 20.82 31.69 6.98
C PRO A 143 20.98 30.55 7.97
N SER A 144 20.42 30.71 9.17
CA SER A 144 20.42 29.61 10.14
C SER A 144 19.64 28.40 9.59
N ALA A 145 20.03 27.17 9.98
CA ALA A 145 19.28 25.97 9.62
C ALA A 145 17.81 26.03 10.06
N GLU A 146 17.52 26.70 11.18
CA GLU A 146 16.15 26.93 11.65
C GLU A 146 15.34 27.80 10.68
N ALA A 147 15.94 28.86 10.11
CA ALA A 147 15.27 29.68 9.11
C ALA A 147 14.93 28.86 7.84
N VAL A 148 15.83 27.98 7.40
CA VAL A 148 15.56 27.05 6.28
C VAL A 148 14.42 26.09 6.63
N ARG A 149 14.41 25.55 7.86
CA ARG A 149 13.33 24.69 8.36
C ARG A 149 11.98 25.42 8.40
N GLU A 150 11.96 26.68 8.83
CA GLU A 150 10.75 27.52 8.84
C GLU A 150 10.20 27.75 7.43
N ILE A 151 11.05 27.97 6.42
CA ILE A 151 10.59 28.10 5.03
C ILE A 151 9.89 26.81 4.57
N LEU A 152 10.47 25.64 4.84
CA LEU A 152 9.84 24.35 4.51
C LEU A 152 8.53 24.14 5.27
N TYR A 153 8.49 24.49 6.56
CA TYR A 153 7.29 24.42 7.39
C TYR A 153 6.16 25.27 6.83
N TRP A 154 6.44 26.52 6.46
CA TRP A 154 5.45 27.45 5.92
C TRP A 154 5.02 27.07 4.50
N TYR A 155 5.91 26.57 3.65
CA TYR A 155 5.51 26.01 2.35
C TYR A 155 4.44 24.91 2.51
N VAL A 156 4.70 23.94 3.39
CA VAL A 156 3.76 22.84 3.64
C VAL A 156 2.46 23.35 4.27
N ASN A 157 2.55 24.30 5.18
CA ASN A 157 1.37 24.88 5.84
C ASN A 157 0.54 25.73 4.87
N ASP A 158 1.14 26.69 4.19
CA ASP A 158 0.45 27.68 3.36
C ASP A 158 -0.31 27.03 2.21
N TYR A 159 0.29 26.02 1.57
CA TYR A 159 -0.32 25.27 0.48
C TYR A 159 -1.06 24.00 0.95
N CYS A 160 -1.21 23.80 2.26
CA CYS A 160 -1.85 22.62 2.85
C CYS A 160 -3.25 22.37 2.28
N GLN A 161 -4.05 23.43 2.14
CA GLN A 161 -5.42 23.31 1.67
C GLN A 161 -5.48 22.84 0.21
N GLU A 162 -4.70 23.45 -0.67
CA GLU A 162 -4.63 23.14 -2.09
C GLU A 162 -4.12 21.71 -2.32
N PHE A 163 -3.03 21.33 -1.66
CA PHE A 163 -2.42 20.01 -1.81
C PHE A 163 -3.33 18.88 -1.29
N VAL A 164 -3.99 19.09 -0.15
CA VAL A 164 -4.91 18.10 0.43
C VAL A 164 -6.19 18.01 -0.41
N GLU A 165 -6.74 19.15 -0.85
CA GLU A 165 -7.94 19.18 -1.67
C GLU A 165 -7.72 18.46 -3.00
N ASN A 166 -6.61 18.75 -3.70
CA ASN A 166 -6.27 18.10 -4.96
C ASN A 166 -6.11 16.59 -4.80
N ARG A 167 -5.44 16.15 -3.72
CA ARG A 167 -5.26 14.72 -3.41
C ARG A 167 -6.59 14.02 -3.18
N ILE A 168 -7.50 14.62 -2.41
CA ILE A 168 -8.83 14.04 -2.15
C ILE A 168 -9.64 13.98 -3.45
N ARG A 169 -9.69 15.09 -4.19
CA ARG A 169 -10.46 15.18 -5.44
C ARG A 169 -10.00 14.15 -6.48
N SER A 170 -8.69 13.99 -6.68
CA SER A 170 -8.15 13.03 -7.66
C SER A 170 -8.56 11.59 -7.36
N GLY A 171 -8.82 11.23 -6.10
CA GLY A 171 -9.28 9.90 -5.71
C GLY A 171 -10.77 9.62 -5.99
N MET A 172 -11.58 10.62 -6.32
CA MET A 172 -13.05 10.48 -6.45
C MET A 172 -13.68 11.14 -7.68
N ASP A 173 -13.01 12.12 -8.31
CA ASP A 173 -13.55 12.88 -9.44
C ASP A 173 -13.13 12.28 -10.80
N PRO A 174 -14.06 11.69 -11.57
CA PRO A 174 -13.74 11.12 -12.88
C PRO A 174 -13.41 12.18 -13.94
N ALA A 175 -13.56 13.49 -13.65
CA ALA A 175 -13.10 14.55 -14.52
C ALA A 175 -11.57 14.76 -14.46
N MET A 176 -10.88 14.22 -13.44
CA MET A 176 -9.41 14.20 -13.37
C MET A 176 -8.88 12.95 -14.07
N ASP A 177 -8.96 12.95 -15.40
CA ASP A 177 -8.92 11.74 -16.23
C ASP A 177 -7.57 11.48 -16.94
N PHE A 178 -6.46 12.05 -16.46
CA PHE A 178 -5.14 11.96 -17.09
C PHE A 178 -4.75 10.52 -17.48
N ALA A 179 -4.78 9.59 -16.52
CA ALA A 179 -4.42 8.19 -16.76
C ALA A 179 -5.49 7.46 -17.58
N VAL A 180 -6.78 7.70 -17.29
CA VAL A 180 -7.91 7.08 -18.01
C VAL A 180 -7.83 7.40 -19.51
N LYS A 181 -7.61 8.67 -19.88
CA LYS A 181 -7.45 9.08 -21.28
C LYS A 181 -6.30 8.34 -21.96
N LYS A 182 -5.12 8.31 -21.34
CA LYS A 182 -3.97 7.59 -21.92
C LYS A 182 -4.27 6.11 -22.12
N ILE A 183 -4.85 5.45 -21.12
CA ILE A 183 -5.21 4.02 -21.19
C ILE A 183 -6.24 3.77 -22.30
N MET A 184 -7.22 4.65 -22.48
CA MET A 184 -8.31 4.42 -23.44
C MET A 184 -7.96 4.85 -24.88
N GLU A 185 -7.13 5.89 -25.06
CA GLU A 185 -6.90 6.53 -26.36
C GLU A 185 -5.59 6.13 -27.03
N SER A 186 -4.60 5.60 -26.28
CA SER A 186 -3.28 5.25 -26.84
C SER A 186 -3.30 3.94 -27.63
N ASP A 187 -2.34 3.74 -28.53
CA ASP A 187 -2.03 2.42 -29.07
C ASP A 187 -1.13 1.66 -28.08
N LEU A 188 -1.72 0.72 -27.32
CA LEU A 188 -0.99 -0.05 -26.30
C LEU A 188 -0.03 -1.10 -26.89
N THR A 189 -0.06 -1.33 -28.20
CA THR A 189 0.95 -2.16 -28.88
C THR A 189 2.25 -1.38 -29.12
N ASN A 190 2.21 -0.05 -29.03
CA ASN A 190 3.36 0.83 -29.15
C ASN A 190 3.82 1.32 -27.76
N LEU A 191 4.87 0.68 -27.21
CA LEU A 191 5.36 0.90 -25.85
C LEU A 191 5.71 2.35 -25.49
N ARG A 192 5.85 3.25 -26.47
CA ARG A 192 6.04 4.69 -26.24
C ARG A 192 4.96 5.30 -25.34
N TYR A 193 3.76 4.72 -25.29
CA TYR A 193 2.70 5.20 -24.41
C TYR A 193 3.08 5.19 -22.93
N LEU A 194 3.90 4.22 -22.48
CA LEU A 194 4.32 4.09 -21.08
C LEU A 194 5.05 5.35 -20.62
N TYR A 195 5.94 5.88 -21.46
CA TYR A 195 6.72 7.08 -21.19
C TYR A 195 5.90 8.37 -21.14
N GLN A 196 4.61 8.33 -21.47
CA GLN A 196 3.73 9.49 -21.39
C GLN A 196 3.06 9.64 -20.02
N PHE A 197 3.21 8.66 -19.13
CA PHE A 197 2.63 8.70 -17.78
C PHE A 197 3.48 9.50 -16.79
N GLY A 198 4.71 9.90 -17.13
CA GLY A 198 5.58 10.64 -16.19
C GLY A 198 6.03 9.84 -14.97
N GLU A 199 6.04 8.51 -15.08
CA GLU A 199 6.65 7.60 -14.13
C GLU A 199 8.02 7.14 -14.62
N TYR A 200 8.82 6.57 -13.71
CA TYR A 200 10.01 5.84 -14.11
C TYR A 200 9.62 4.49 -14.72
N VAL A 201 10.22 4.16 -15.87
CA VAL A 201 9.90 2.96 -16.64
C VAL A 201 11.18 2.19 -16.89
N THR A 202 11.17 0.92 -16.52
CA THR A 202 12.26 -0.03 -16.78
C THR A 202 11.83 -1.06 -17.81
N SER A 203 12.73 -2.00 -18.15
CA SER A 203 12.36 -3.14 -18.98
C SER A 203 11.24 -3.98 -18.34
N GLN A 204 11.04 -3.92 -17.03
CA GLN A 204 10.02 -4.69 -16.33
C GLN A 204 8.60 -4.30 -16.75
N GLU A 205 8.29 -3.00 -16.78
CA GLU A 205 6.98 -2.49 -17.21
C GLU A 205 6.78 -2.75 -18.72
N GLU A 206 7.83 -2.55 -19.52
CA GLU A 206 7.81 -2.85 -20.96
C GLU A 206 7.56 -4.34 -21.24
N ASP A 207 8.31 -5.24 -20.60
CA ASP A 207 8.21 -6.69 -20.77
C ASP A 207 6.85 -7.22 -20.29
N THR A 208 6.30 -6.62 -19.23
CA THR A 208 4.93 -6.90 -18.78
C THR A 208 3.91 -6.51 -19.84
N ALA A 209 4.01 -5.30 -20.40
CA ALA A 209 3.14 -4.84 -21.48
C ALA A 209 3.28 -5.71 -22.74
N VAL A 210 4.50 -6.09 -23.12
CA VAL A 210 4.79 -7.01 -24.23
C VAL A 210 4.13 -8.36 -24.00
N PHE A 211 4.26 -8.93 -22.80
CA PHE A 211 3.64 -10.19 -22.48
C PHE A 211 2.11 -10.11 -22.54
N LEU A 212 1.50 -9.08 -21.94
CA LEU A 212 0.05 -8.88 -22.05
C LEU A 212 -0.40 -8.67 -23.49
N ASN A 213 0.39 -8.01 -24.33
CA ASN A 213 0.13 -7.87 -25.77
C ASN A 213 0.21 -9.20 -26.53
N SER A 214 0.95 -10.19 -26.02
CA SER A 214 1.01 -11.54 -26.59
C SER A 214 -0.21 -12.41 -26.27
N LEU A 215 -0.98 -12.05 -25.23
CA LEU A 215 -2.19 -12.77 -24.85
C LEU A 215 -3.32 -12.55 -25.86
N THR A 216 -4.16 -13.56 -26.01
CA THR A 216 -5.38 -13.46 -26.81
C THR A 216 -6.37 -12.48 -26.17
N GLU A 217 -7.31 -11.97 -26.98
CA GLU A 217 -8.35 -11.09 -26.45
C GLU A 217 -9.23 -11.81 -25.42
N GLU A 218 -9.50 -13.10 -25.61
CA GLU A 218 -10.24 -13.92 -24.65
C GLU A 218 -9.53 -14.01 -23.30
N GLU A 219 -8.20 -14.22 -23.28
CA GLU A 219 -7.40 -14.23 -22.05
C GLU A 219 -7.46 -12.88 -21.32
N ILE A 220 -7.31 -11.76 -22.04
CA ILE A 220 -7.37 -10.42 -21.45
C ILE A 220 -8.76 -10.11 -20.88
N GLN A 221 -9.83 -10.43 -21.63
CA GLN A 221 -11.20 -10.24 -21.16
C GLN A 221 -11.50 -11.11 -19.94
N SER A 222 -11.00 -12.34 -19.91
CA SER A 222 -11.14 -13.25 -18.77
C SER A 222 -10.42 -12.72 -17.52
N MET A 223 -9.17 -12.26 -17.65
CA MET A 223 -8.43 -11.64 -16.55
C MET A 223 -9.16 -10.40 -15.99
N ALA A 224 -9.57 -9.49 -16.88
CA ALA A 224 -10.34 -8.31 -16.48
C ALA A 224 -11.67 -8.69 -15.82
N SER A 225 -12.35 -9.73 -16.33
CA SER A 225 -13.62 -10.21 -15.77
C SER A 225 -13.44 -10.80 -14.39
N THR A 226 -12.41 -11.60 -14.13
CA THR A 226 -12.09 -12.09 -12.79
C THR A 226 -11.95 -10.93 -11.80
N PHE A 227 -11.25 -9.87 -12.20
CA PHE A 227 -11.05 -8.67 -11.39
C PHE A 227 -12.35 -7.86 -11.16
N THR A 228 -13.11 -7.54 -12.22
CA THR A 228 -14.31 -6.70 -12.09
C THR A 228 -15.50 -7.45 -11.50
N GLU A 229 -15.62 -8.75 -11.77
CA GLU A 229 -16.68 -9.58 -11.20
C GLU A 229 -16.41 -9.93 -9.75
N GLY A 230 -15.14 -10.03 -9.31
CA GLY A 230 -14.78 -9.97 -7.90
C GLY A 230 -15.45 -8.76 -7.27
N TYR A 231 -15.17 -7.56 -7.79
CA TYR A 231 -15.73 -6.31 -7.27
C TYR A 231 -17.25 -6.32 -7.17
N ARG A 232 -17.94 -6.77 -8.22
CA ARG A 232 -19.39 -6.90 -8.21
C ARG A 232 -19.89 -7.94 -7.19
N LYS A 233 -19.20 -9.07 -7.04
CA LYS A 233 -19.53 -10.12 -6.05
C LYS A 233 -19.35 -9.63 -4.62
N GLY A 234 -18.30 -8.86 -4.32
CA GLY A 234 -18.12 -8.26 -3.00
C GLY A 234 -19.30 -7.40 -2.55
N PHE A 235 -19.93 -6.64 -3.47
CA PHE A 235 -21.20 -5.95 -3.19
C PHE A 235 -22.34 -6.92 -2.90
N LEU A 236 -22.46 -8.00 -3.69
CA LEU A 236 -23.54 -8.98 -3.51
C LEU A 236 -23.41 -9.76 -2.21
N ALA A 237 -22.21 -10.25 -1.88
CA ALA A 237 -21.94 -11.05 -0.69
C ALA A 237 -22.26 -10.26 0.59
N THR A 238 -21.97 -8.96 0.59
CA THR A 238 -22.23 -8.07 1.73
C THR A 238 -23.62 -7.41 1.70
N GLY A 239 -24.48 -7.78 0.73
CA GLY A 239 -25.84 -7.22 0.61
C GLY A 239 -25.87 -5.73 0.25
N LYS A 240 -24.78 -5.17 -0.27
CA LYS A 240 -24.62 -3.75 -0.61
C LYS A 240 -25.12 -3.48 -2.03
N ASP A 241 -25.90 -2.40 -2.20
CA ASP A 241 -26.41 -2.01 -3.52
C ASP A 241 -25.38 -1.18 -4.30
N ILE A 242 -24.68 -1.83 -5.23
CA ILE A 242 -23.71 -1.20 -6.14
C ILE A 242 -24.31 -0.04 -6.95
N LYS A 243 -25.63 -0.02 -7.21
CA LYS A 243 -26.29 1.04 -8.02
C LYS A 243 -26.30 2.41 -7.35
N LYS A 244 -26.11 2.44 -6.02
CA LYS A 244 -25.89 3.70 -5.28
C LYS A 244 -24.58 4.38 -5.68
N LYS A 245 -23.63 3.61 -6.20
CA LYS A 245 -22.29 4.08 -6.54
C LYS A 245 -22.22 4.54 -8.00
N LYS A 246 -21.23 5.38 -8.28
CA LYS A 246 -21.03 6.09 -9.55
C LYS A 246 -19.61 5.94 -10.07
N THR A 247 -18.64 5.76 -9.18
CA THR A 247 -17.24 5.64 -9.54
C THR A 247 -16.60 4.42 -8.87
N VAL A 248 -15.59 3.87 -9.53
CA VAL A 248 -14.67 2.87 -9.00
C VAL A 248 -13.26 3.42 -9.04
N ASN A 249 -12.50 3.23 -7.96
CA ASN A 249 -11.14 3.73 -7.85
C ASN A 249 -10.14 2.63 -8.25
N ILE A 250 -9.56 2.70 -9.46
CA ILE A 250 -8.64 1.66 -9.95
C ILE A 250 -7.20 2.05 -9.61
N ARG A 251 -6.46 1.13 -8.98
CA ARG A 251 -5.04 1.28 -8.59
C ARG A 251 -4.24 0.12 -9.18
N TYR A 252 -3.10 0.41 -9.79
CA TYR A 252 -2.31 -0.62 -10.48
C TYR A 252 -0.87 -0.16 -10.75
N CYS A 253 0.06 -1.09 -10.95
CA CYS A 253 1.41 -0.76 -11.46
C CYS A 253 1.45 -0.77 -12.99
N MET A 254 2.21 0.14 -13.60
CA MET A 254 2.32 0.25 -15.05
C MET A 254 2.75 -1.05 -15.75
N GLY A 255 2.38 -1.18 -17.02
CA GLY A 255 2.56 -2.39 -17.83
C GLY A 255 1.29 -3.25 -17.93
N PHE A 256 0.30 -3.02 -17.06
CA PHE A 256 -0.99 -3.72 -17.07
C PHE A 256 -2.10 -3.00 -17.86
N GLU A 257 -1.79 -1.94 -18.60
CA GLU A 257 -2.80 -1.05 -19.21
C GLU A 257 -3.77 -1.78 -20.15
N ARG A 258 -3.32 -2.84 -20.85
CA ARG A 258 -4.20 -3.64 -21.72
C ARG A 258 -5.32 -4.32 -20.94
N MET A 259 -5.01 -4.90 -19.78
CA MET A 259 -6.01 -5.48 -18.88
C MET A 259 -6.87 -4.38 -18.24
N ILE A 260 -6.27 -3.27 -17.81
CA ILE A 260 -7.00 -2.15 -17.19
C ILE A 260 -7.99 -1.52 -18.18
N ARG A 261 -7.64 -1.37 -19.46
CA ARG A 261 -8.57 -0.92 -20.52
C ARG A 261 -9.80 -1.82 -20.60
N ALA A 262 -9.62 -3.14 -20.57
CA ALA A 262 -10.74 -4.09 -20.55
C ALA A 262 -11.57 -3.95 -19.25
N ALA A 263 -10.91 -3.80 -18.10
CA ALA A 263 -11.59 -3.58 -16.81
C ALA A 263 -12.41 -2.29 -16.78
N VAL A 264 -11.88 -1.18 -17.31
CA VAL A 264 -12.61 0.10 -17.45
C VAL A 264 -13.90 -0.09 -18.24
N ALA A 265 -13.84 -0.76 -19.39
CA ALA A 265 -15.01 -1.04 -20.21
C ALA A 265 -16.05 -1.93 -19.49
N GLN A 266 -15.59 -2.90 -18.69
CA GLN A 266 -16.48 -3.77 -17.92
C GLN A 266 -17.12 -3.05 -16.73
N PHE A 267 -16.39 -2.18 -16.02
CA PHE A 267 -16.96 -1.32 -14.98
C PHE A 267 -17.99 -0.33 -15.53
N GLU A 268 -17.77 0.21 -16.72
CA GLU A 268 -18.76 1.05 -17.39
C GLU A 268 -20.07 0.30 -17.66
N GLN A 269 -20.01 -0.99 -18.02
CA GLN A 269 -21.20 -1.84 -18.16
C GLN A 269 -21.92 -2.07 -16.83
N MET A 270 -21.20 -2.00 -15.69
CA MET A 270 -21.78 -2.02 -14.35
C MET A 270 -22.34 -0.65 -13.90
N GLY A 271 -22.20 0.38 -14.72
CA GLY A 271 -22.65 1.75 -14.42
C GLY A 271 -21.68 2.58 -13.59
N LEU A 272 -20.41 2.17 -13.52
CA LEU A 272 -19.35 2.84 -12.77
C LEU A 272 -18.35 3.50 -13.71
N LYS A 273 -18.00 4.75 -13.44
CA LYS A 273 -16.88 5.44 -14.11
C LYS A 273 -15.56 5.14 -13.39
N ALA A 274 -14.52 4.85 -14.15
CA ALA A 274 -13.18 4.66 -13.58
C ALA A 274 -12.57 5.98 -13.12
N VAL A 275 -11.97 5.97 -11.92
CA VAL A 275 -11.10 7.02 -11.39
C VAL A 275 -9.73 6.40 -11.18
N ILE A 276 -8.73 6.88 -11.91
CA ILE A 276 -7.35 6.37 -11.90
C ILE A 276 -6.41 7.54 -11.61
N TYR A 277 -5.79 7.52 -10.44
CA TYR A 277 -5.02 8.63 -9.87
C TYR A 277 -3.66 8.14 -9.40
N ARG A 278 -2.65 9.00 -9.49
CA ARG A 278 -1.26 8.63 -9.19
C ARG A 278 -1.02 8.44 -7.69
N ALA A 279 0.00 7.68 -7.33
CA ALA A 279 0.67 7.82 -6.04
C ALA A 279 1.05 9.28 -5.72
N ALA A 280 1.12 9.62 -4.43
CA ALA A 280 1.33 11.01 -3.99
C ALA A 280 2.78 11.48 -4.20
N SER A 281 2.94 12.69 -4.75
CA SER A 281 4.26 13.31 -5.00
C SER A 281 4.70 14.28 -3.90
N HIS A 282 3.80 15.15 -3.42
CA HIS A 282 4.12 16.10 -2.33
C HIS A 282 4.29 15.41 -0.98
N MET A 283 5.31 15.81 -0.21
CA MET A 283 5.62 15.25 1.12
C MET A 283 4.42 15.26 2.09
N ILE A 284 3.54 16.26 2.02
CA ILE A 284 2.34 16.37 2.86
C ILE A 284 1.37 15.18 2.70
N ASN A 285 1.34 14.58 1.51
CA ASN A 285 0.38 13.55 1.13
C ASN A 285 1.01 12.14 1.06
N LYS A 286 2.33 12.02 1.25
CA LYS A 286 3.02 10.73 1.31
C LYS A 286 2.65 10.01 2.62
N ARG A 287 2.62 8.67 2.55
CA ARG A 287 2.44 7.79 3.70
C ARG A 287 3.64 6.85 3.76
N GLN A 288 4.69 7.27 4.47
CA GLN A 288 5.96 6.56 4.51
C GLN A 288 6.45 6.22 3.09
N GLN A 289 6.94 5.00 2.86
CA GLN A 289 7.38 4.51 1.55
C GLN A 289 6.23 4.07 0.61
N PHE A 290 4.97 4.01 1.09
CA PHE A 290 3.88 3.39 0.33
C PHE A 290 3.36 4.25 -0.83
N ARG A 291 3.11 3.60 -1.99
CA ARG A 291 2.56 4.22 -3.21
C ARG A 291 1.10 3.83 -3.44
N ILE A 292 0.18 4.69 -3.02
CA ILE A 292 -1.27 4.47 -3.19
C ILE A 292 -1.80 5.20 -4.44
N GLY A 293 -2.17 4.44 -5.46
CA GLY A 293 -2.66 4.95 -6.75
C GLY A 293 -2.12 4.09 -7.89
N TYR A 294 -1.93 4.67 -9.07
CA TYR A 294 -1.03 4.10 -10.07
C TYR A 294 0.40 4.65 -9.92
N TYR A 295 1.38 3.85 -10.31
CA TYR A 295 2.80 4.20 -10.33
C TYR A 295 3.56 3.27 -11.30
N GLY A 296 4.79 3.66 -11.69
CA GLY A 296 5.68 2.83 -12.51
C GLY A 296 6.75 2.12 -11.66
N ALA A 297 7.93 1.88 -12.23
CA ALA A 297 9.04 1.31 -11.47
C ALA A 297 9.45 2.21 -10.31
N ILE A 298 9.91 1.59 -9.22
CA ILE A 298 10.55 2.31 -8.11
C ILE A 298 12.00 2.59 -8.53
N PRO A 299 12.41 3.87 -8.72
CA PRO A 299 13.76 4.16 -9.20
C PRO A 299 14.85 3.72 -8.23
N ASN A 300 14.58 3.86 -6.93
CA ASN A 300 15.47 3.44 -5.86
C ASN A 300 14.68 3.26 -4.54
N PRO A 301 14.47 2.02 -4.07
CA PRO A 301 13.78 1.76 -2.80
C PRO A 301 14.48 2.35 -1.58
N GLN A 302 15.82 2.47 -1.59
CA GLN A 302 16.57 3.10 -0.49
C GLN A 302 16.26 4.59 -0.40
N TYR A 303 16.07 5.27 -1.53
CA TYR A 303 15.64 6.67 -1.55
C TYR A 303 14.25 6.83 -0.93
N ASP A 304 13.28 5.99 -1.28
CA ASP A 304 11.94 6.04 -0.69
C ASP A 304 11.98 5.73 0.83
N TYR A 305 12.86 4.81 1.26
CA TYR A 305 13.09 4.49 2.67
C TYR A 305 13.75 5.63 3.46
N ASP A 306 14.78 6.29 2.92
CA ASP A 306 15.50 7.38 3.58
C ASP A 306 14.61 8.62 3.77
N HIS A 307 13.63 8.83 2.88
CA HIS A 307 12.69 9.96 2.92
C HIS A 307 11.32 9.63 3.54
N ARG A 308 11.13 8.41 4.09
CA ARG A 308 9.83 7.95 4.61
C ARG A 308 9.28 8.83 5.75
N ASN A 309 10.16 9.52 6.47
CA ASN A 309 9.85 10.28 7.67
C ASN A 309 10.16 11.79 7.53
N ASP A 310 10.26 12.32 6.31
CA ASP A 310 10.47 13.76 6.07
C ASP A 310 9.41 14.66 6.73
N SER A 311 8.24 14.09 7.05
CA SER A 311 7.22 14.79 7.85
C SER A 311 7.71 15.23 9.22
N ALA A 312 8.78 14.63 9.76
CA ALA A 312 9.40 15.06 11.01
C ALA A 312 9.88 16.52 10.99
N LEU A 313 10.11 17.10 9.80
CA LEU A 313 10.55 18.49 9.67
C LEU A 313 9.45 19.52 9.98
N PHE A 314 8.17 19.12 9.81
CA PHE A 314 7.03 20.03 9.92
C PHE A 314 5.85 19.51 10.76
N LEU A 315 5.89 18.25 11.22
CA LEU A 315 4.81 17.67 11.98
C LEU A 315 4.75 18.24 13.40
N ASP A 316 3.74 19.08 13.66
CA ASP A 316 3.35 19.57 14.98
C ASP A 316 1.82 19.59 15.12
N SER A 317 1.31 20.04 16.29
CA SER A 317 -0.12 20.09 16.57
C SER A 317 -0.89 21.07 15.67
N ASP A 318 -0.25 22.15 15.25
CA ASP A 318 -0.88 23.21 14.46
C ASP A 318 -1.06 22.74 13.02
N PHE A 319 -0.03 22.11 12.47
CA PHE A 319 -0.08 21.45 11.18
C PHE A 319 -1.11 20.32 11.14
N VAL A 320 -1.15 19.45 12.16
CA VAL A 320 -2.18 18.38 12.26
C VAL A 320 -3.59 18.99 12.22
N SER A 321 -3.82 20.03 13.02
CA SER A 321 -5.12 20.73 13.05
C SER A 321 -5.45 21.41 11.71
N ARG A 322 -4.45 21.93 10.99
CA ARG A 322 -4.63 22.53 9.67
C ARG A 322 -4.96 21.48 8.62
N LYS A 323 -4.21 20.36 8.57
CA LYS A 323 -4.43 19.26 7.62
C LYS A 323 -5.79 18.61 7.81
N LEU A 324 -6.22 18.33 9.04
CA LEU A 324 -7.54 17.77 9.33
C LEU A 324 -8.68 18.72 8.90
N ARG A 325 -8.53 20.03 9.13
CA ARG A 325 -9.49 21.03 8.64
C ARG A 325 -9.53 21.11 7.12
N ALA A 326 -8.37 21.07 6.45
CA ALA A 326 -8.29 21.03 4.99
C ALA A 326 -8.98 19.78 4.43
N MET A 327 -8.73 18.60 5.03
CA MET A 327 -9.39 17.35 4.66
C MET A 327 -10.92 17.45 4.81
N GLN A 328 -11.40 17.94 5.96
CA GLN A 328 -12.83 18.08 6.21
C GLN A 328 -13.48 19.07 5.21
N GLY A 329 -12.82 20.19 4.93
CA GLY A 329 -13.30 21.17 3.94
C GLY A 329 -13.37 20.60 2.52
N ALA A 330 -12.35 19.85 2.10
CA ALA A 330 -12.32 19.18 0.81
C ALA A 330 -13.44 18.13 0.67
N TYR A 331 -13.61 17.27 1.67
CA TYR A 331 -14.69 16.29 1.65
C TYR A 331 -16.08 16.92 1.69
N GLU A 332 -16.29 18.00 2.44
CA GLU A 332 -17.58 18.72 2.41
C GLU A 332 -17.84 19.33 1.02
N LYS A 333 -16.82 19.90 0.38
CA LYS A 333 -16.90 20.45 -0.98
C LYS A 333 -17.25 19.39 -2.03
N TYR A 334 -16.70 18.18 -1.89
CA TYR A 334 -16.88 17.06 -2.85
C TYR A 334 -17.77 15.93 -2.31
N LYS A 335 -18.63 16.19 -1.33
CA LYS A 335 -19.39 15.15 -0.61
C LYS A 335 -20.24 14.25 -1.51
N GLU A 336 -20.78 14.77 -2.60
CA GLU A 336 -21.57 13.99 -3.56
C GLU A 336 -20.68 13.00 -4.34
N LEU A 337 -19.46 13.41 -4.70
CA LEU A 337 -18.48 12.52 -5.33
C LEU A 337 -18.00 11.46 -4.34
N ALA A 338 -17.71 11.86 -3.10
CA ALA A 338 -17.29 10.94 -2.04
C ALA A 338 -18.37 9.87 -1.73
N ALA A 339 -19.64 10.28 -1.59
CA ALA A 339 -20.74 9.35 -1.36
C ALA A 339 -20.97 8.39 -2.55
N GLY A 340 -20.74 8.88 -3.77
CA GLY A 340 -20.82 8.12 -5.01
C GLY A 340 -19.64 7.17 -5.27
N GLN A 341 -18.56 7.26 -4.51
CA GLN A 341 -17.41 6.36 -4.66
C GLN A 341 -17.76 4.96 -4.17
N GLY A 342 -17.47 3.94 -4.98
CA GLY A 342 -17.74 2.53 -4.65
C GLY A 342 -16.64 1.84 -3.84
N GLY A 343 -15.47 2.46 -3.69
CA GLY A 343 -14.28 1.85 -3.09
C GLY A 343 -13.22 1.45 -4.13
N PRO A 344 -12.09 0.89 -3.69
CA PRO A 344 -10.94 0.60 -4.56
C PRO A 344 -11.04 -0.75 -5.28
N ALA A 345 -10.55 -0.80 -6.51
CA ALA A 345 -10.24 -2.02 -7.25
C ALA A 345 -8.74 -2.01 -7.55
N VAL A 346 -7.99 -2.93 -6.98
CA VAL A 346 -6.53 -2.90 -6.91
C VAL A 346 -5.94 -4.08 -7.68
N VAL A 347 -5.02 -3.80 -8.59
CA VAL A 347 -4.14 -4.79 -9.20
C VAL A 347 -2.73 -4.61 -8.61
N GLU A 348 -2.35 -5.52 -7.73
CA GLU A 348 -1.01 -5.57 -7.15
C GLU A 348 -0.04 -6.35 -8.03
N ILE A 349 1.25 -6.11 -7.80
CA ILE A 349 2.33 -6.85 -8.44
C ILE A 349 3.15 -7.59 -7.39
N PHE A 350 3.78 -8.69 -7.80
CA PHE A 350 4.70 -9.43 -6.93
C PHE A 350 5.85 -10.06 -7.72
N GLY A 351 6.88 -10.56 -7.03
CA GLY A 351 8.10 -11.01 -7.71
C GLY A 351 9.12 -9.92 -7.96
N THR A 352 8.95 -8.73 -7.38
CA THR A 352 9.99 -7.70 -7.34
C THR A 352 11.23 -8.21 -6.60
N THR A 353 12.39 -7.60 -6.88
CA THR A 353 13.63 -7.92 -6.15
C THR A 353 13.43 -7.54 -4.68
N PRO A 354 13.60 -8.48 -3.73
CA PRO A 354 13.48 -8.18 -2.31
C PRO A 354 14.41 -7.03 -1.91
N PHE A 355 13.88 -6.08 -1.15
CA PHE A 355 14.62 -4.94 -0.65
C PHE A 355 14.91 -5.11 0.85
N ALA A 356 16.17 -4.98 1.23
CA ALA A 356 16.58 -4.91 2.62
C ALA A 356 17.15 -3.49 2.86
N PRO A 357 16.45 -2.62 3.60
CA PRO A 357 16.91 -1.24 3.80
C PRO A 357 18.19 -1.19 4.61
N SER A 358 19.08 -0.29 4.22
CA SER A 358 20.23 0.11 5.04
C SER A 358 19.84 1.30 5.94
N PRO A 359 19.99 1.21 7.27
CA PRO A 359 19.70 2.34 8.15
C PRO A 359 20.57 3.56 7.83
N CYS A 360 19.96 4.74 7.78
CA CYS A 360 20.63 6.03 7.63
C CYS A 360 20.39 6.89 8.88
N GLU A 361 21.43 7.15 9.68
CA GLU A 361 21.32 7.97 10.90
C GLU A 361 20.99 9.44 10.59
N GLN A 362 21.32 9.89 9.36
CA GLN A 362 21.07 11.25 8.89
C GLN A 362 19.67 11.42 8.27
N ALA A 363 18.89 10.35 8.11
CA ALA A 363 17.50 10.46 7.66
C ALA A 363 16.64 11.14 8.74
N ALA A 364 15.60 11.85 8.31
CA ALA A 364 14.65 12.46 9.24
C ALA A 364 13.94 11.38 10.07
N ALA A 365 13.79 11.60 11.38
CA ALA A 365 13.15 10.65 12.29
C ALA A 365 12.11 11.36 13.15
N LEU A 366 10.94 10.73 13.32
CA LEU A 366 9.88 11.25 14.18
C LEU A 366 10.29 11.11 15.65
N SER A 367 10.24 12.21 16.39
CA SER A 367 10.30 12.16 17.86
C SER A 367 9.10 11.40 18.45
N GLU A 368 9.20 10.92 19.70
CA GLU A 368 8.04 10.28 20.38
C GLU A 368 6.78 11.15 20.38
N LYS A 369 6.95 12.48 20.51
CA LYS A 369 5.83 13.44 20.44
C LYS A 369 5.20 13.43 19.05
N GLN A 370 6.02 13.41 18.01
CA GLN A 370 5.57 13.38 16.62
C GLN A 370 4.94 12.04 16.24
N GLN A 371 5.45 10.91 16.73
CA GLN A 371 4.82 9.60 16.55
C GLN A 371 3.39 9.60 17.12
N LYS A 372 3.18 10.14 18.33
CA LYS A 372 1.85 10.28 18.94
C LYS A 372 0.94 11.21 18.12
N LEU A 373 1.48 12.31 17.58
CA LEU A 373 0.73 13.22 16.70
C LEU A 373 0.36 12.54 15.37
N GLN A 374 1.25 11.73 14.80
CA GLN A 374 0.99 10.98 13.57
C GLN A 374 -0.13 9.96 13.76
N VAL A 375 -0.09 9.19 14.86
CA VAL A 375 -1.16 8.25 15.23
C VAL A 375 -2.49 9.00 15.41
N HIS A 376 -2.50 10.10 16.17
CA HIS A 376 -3.70 10.92 16.35
C HIS A 376 -4.25 11.46 15.01
N MET A 377 -3.38 12.01 14.17
CA MET A 377 -3.76 12.52 12.85
C MET A 377 -4.35 11.42 11.97
N ASN A 378 -3.77 10.22 11.96
CA ASN A 378 -4.28 9.09 11.19
C ASN A 378 -5.67 8.65 11.68
N ASN A 379 -5.87 8.56 12.99
CA ASN A 379 -7.16 8.18 13.58
C ASN A 379 -8.26 9.21 13.24
N GLU A 380 -7.97 10.51 13.35
CA GLU A 380 -8.92 11.56 12.98
C GLU A 380 -9.17 11.62 11.47
N ALA A 381 -8.13 11.42 10.66
CA ALA A 381 -8.25 11.33 9.21
C ALA A 381 -9.18 10.19 8.78
N SER A 382 -9.02 8.99 9.36
CA SER A 382 -9.89 7.83 9.09
C SER A 382 -11.35 8.12 9.46
N GLN A 383 -11.60 8.82 10.57
CA GLN A 383 -12.94 9.27 10.95
C GLN A 383 -13.52 10.29 9.95
N ILE A 384 -12.70 11.22 9.44
CA ILE A 384 -13.14 12.12 8.37
C ILE A 384 -13.54 11.30 7.14
N VAL A 385 -12.67 10.42 6.65
CA VAL A 385 -12.94 9.62 5.44
C VAL A 385 -14.25 8.83 5.57
N ASN A 386 -14.42 8.07 6.65
CA ASN A 386 -15.61 7.22 6.86
C ASN A 386 -16.93 8.01 6.93
N ARG A 387 -16.90 9.28 7.34
CA ARG A 387 -18.10 10.13 7.32
C ARG A 387 -18.61 10.46 5.92
N TYR A 388 -17.72 10.53 4.92
CA TYR A 388 -18.06 10.94 3.55
C TYR A 388 -18.02 9.78 2.56
N VAL A 389 -17.06 8.86 2.71
CA VAL A 389 -16.97 7.60 1.96
C VAL A 389 -17.45 6.50 2.89
N ARG A 390 -18.75 6.20 2.82
CA ARG A 390 -19.43 5.29 3.76
C ARG A 390 -18.99 3.85 3.55
N GLY A 391 -18.15 3.32 4.44
CA GLY A 391 -17.65 1.93 4.40
C GLY A 391 -18.76 0.89 4.30
N GLU A 392 -19.87 1.11 5.00
CA GLU A 392 -21.09 0.29 4.97
C GLU A 392 -21.75 0.21 3.57
N GLU A 393 -21.44 1.13 2.66
CA GLU A 393 -21.97 1.14 1.29
C GLU A 393 -20.91 0.84 0.23
N THR A 394 -19.62 0.75 0.57
CA THR A 394 -18.53 0.47 -0.38
C THR A 394 -18.07 -0.98 -0.34
N SER A 395 -17.42 -1.43 -1.40
CA SER A 395 -16.71 -2.71 -1.46
C SER A 395 -15.35 -2.49 -2.13
N PHE A 396 -14.52 -3.52 -2.14
CA PHE A 396 -13.22 -3.47 -2.78
C PHE A 396 -12.92 -4.76 -3.51
N THR A 397 -11.91 -4.72 -4.37
CA THR A 397 -11.28 -5.94 -4.88
C THR A 397 -9.80 -5.75 -4.98
N ILE A 398 -9.08 -6.82 -4.70
CA ILE A 398 -7.65 -6.88 -4.86
C ILE A 398 -7.28 -8.18 -5.57
N ILE A 399 -6.39 -8.08 -6.55
CA ILE A 399 -5.85 -9.20 -7.32
C ILE A 399 -4.38 -8.94 -7.57
N ALA A 400 -3.55 -9.98 -7.57
CA ALA A 400 -2.11 -9.83 -7.80
C ALA A 400 -1.62 -10.63 -9.01
N TYR A 401 -0.59 -10.09 -9.69
CA TYR A 401 0.10 -10.75 -10.79
C TYR A 401 1.62 -10.65 -10.63
N PRO A 402 2.38 -11.65 -11.08
CA PRO A 402 3.83 -11.55 -11.05
C PRO A 402 4.30 -10.52 -12.08
N VAL A 403 5.51 -10.03 -11.87
CA VAL A 403 6.25 -9.18 -12.81
C VAL A 403 7.57 -9.85 -13.24
N PRO A 404 8.19 -9.47 -14.38
CA PRO A 404 9.36 -10.14 -14.96
C PRO A 404 10.52 -10.42 -14.01
N SER A 405 10.75 -9.55 -13.01
CA SER A 405 11.80 -9.73 -11.99
C SER A 405 11.64 -11.00 -11.15
N ILE A 406 10.50 -11.70 -11.24
CA ILE A 406 10.29 -12.96 -10.54
C ILE A 406 11.28 -14.06 -10.97
N GLY A 407 11.78 -13.98 -12.22
CA GLY A 407 12.81 -14.83 -12.79
C GLY A 407 12.47 -15.37 -14.18
N ASP A 408 13.35 -16.21 -14.73
CA ASP A 408 13.27 -16.73 -16.10
C ASP A 408 11.93 -17.44 -16.45
N ASN A 409 11.24 -17.96 -15.43
CA ASN A 409 9.94 -18.63 -15.58
C ASN A 409 8.74 -17.66 -15.52
N PHE A 410 8.96 -16.34 -15.63
CA PHE A 410 7.92 -15.31 -15.51
C PHE A 410 6.60 -15.66 -16.22
N GLN A 411 6.66 -16.03 -17.51
CA GLN A 411 5.44 -16.31 -18.28
C GLN A 411 4.69 -17.56 -17.78
N GLU A 412 5.42 -18.58 -17.32
CA GLU A 412 4.81 -19.79 -16.74
C GLU A 412 4.17 -19.46 -15.38
N ILE A 413 4.89 -18.75 -14.52
CA ILE A 413 4.39 -18.31 -13.21
C ILE A 413 3.17 -17.39 -13.37
N PHE A 414 3.16 -16.50 -14.37
CA PHE A 414 2.01 -15.66 -14.68
C PHE A 414 0.78 -16.51 -15.02
N ARG A 415 0.95 -17.53 -15.88
CA ARG A 415 -0.16 -18.42 -16.27
C ARG A 415 -0.64 -19.27 -15.10
N GLU A 416 0.26 -19.75 -14.24
CA GLU A 416 -0.14 -20.44 -12.99
C GLU A 416 -0.87 -19.50 -12.02
N THR A 417 -0.45 -18.24 -11.93
CA THR A 417 -1.14 -17.22 -11.13
C THR A 417 -2.55 -16.96 -11.67
N VAL A 418 -2.72 -16.87 -13.00
CA VAL A 418 -4.06 -16.79 -13.61
C VAL A 418 -4.91 -17.99 -13.20
N LYS A 419 -4.38 -19.21 -13.21
CA LYS A 419 -5.11 -20.40 -12.77
C LYS A 419 -5.55 -20.29 -11.31
N ILE A 420 -4.63 -19.87 -10.43
CA ILE A 420 -4.89 -19.66 -9.00
C ILE A 420 -6.00 -18.61 -8.79
N ASN A 421 -5.96 -17.50 -9.54
CA ASN A 421 -6.99 -16.44 -9.50
C ASN A 421 -8.36 -16.91 -10.02
N THR A 422 -8.41 -18.04 -10.74
CA THR A 422 -9.64 -18.61 -11.34
C THR A 422 -10.05 -19.96 -10.72
N LEU A 423 -9.54 -20.32 -9.54
CA LEU A 423 -9.92 -21.55 -8.84
C LEU A 423 -11.45 -21.63 -8.64
N ASP A 424 -11.99 -22.85 -8.61
CA ASP A 424 -13.43 -23.09 -8.55
C ASP A 424 -14.01 -22.62 -7.21
N TYR A 425 -14.66 -21.46 -7.28
CA TYR A 425 -15.40 -20.85 -6.19
C TYR A 425 -16.31 -21.84 -5.43
N ASN A 426 -17.11 -22.63 -6.15
CA ASN A 426 -18.11 -23.51 -5.51
C ASN A 426 -17.49 -24.73 -4.85
N LEU A 427 -16.33 -25.18 -5.34
CA LEU A 427 -15.58 -26.26 -4.72
C LEU A 427 -15.01 -25.79 -3.37
N TYR A 428 -14.28 -24.67 -3.37
CA TYR A 428 -13.67 -24.12 -2.16
C TYR A 428 -14.72 -23.72 -1.13
N GLN A 429 -15.80 -23.06 -1.54
CA GLN A 429 -16.92 -22.67 -0.68
C GLN A 429 -17.49 -23.86 0.12
N LYS A 430 -17.65 -25.03 -0.53
CA LYS A 430 -18.16 -26.25 0.12
C LYS A 430 -17.16 -26.87 1.11
N ILE A 431 -15.88 -26.88 0.76
CA ILE A 431 -14.82 -27.43 1.63
C ILE A 431 -14.66 -26.53 2.85
N GLN A 432 -14.58 -25.22 2.65
CA GLN A 432 -14.49 -24.21 3.71
C GLN A 432 -15.70 -24.28 4.65
N GLN A 433 -16.90 -24.51 4.12
CA GLN A 433 -18.07 -24.72 4.96
C GLN A 433 -17.91 -25.93 5.90
N LYS A 434 -17.24 -27.01 5.48
CA LYS A 434 -16.96 -28.15 6.37
C LYS A 434 -16.03 -27.78 7.52
N LEU A 435 -15.02 -26.95 7.25
CA LEU A 435 -14.15 -26.41 8.29
C LEU A 435 -14.95 -25.54 9.26
N ILE A 436 -15.79 -24.63 8.76
CA ILE A 436 -16.64 -23.75 9.56
C ILE A 436 -17.60 -24.58 10.44
N ASP A 437 -18.28 -25.58 9.87
CA ASP A 437 -19.19 -26.46 10.60
C ASP A 437 -18.49 -27.19 11.77
N ALA A 438 -17.20 -27.50 11.63
CA ALA A 438 -16.39 -28.10 12.70
C ALA A 438 -15.91 -27.06 13.72
N LEU A 439 -15.47 -25.89 13.25
CA LEU A 439 -15.03 -24.77 14.08
C LEU A 439 -16.14 -24.23 14.99
N ASP A 440 -17.36 -24.11 14.46
CA ASP A 440 -18.55 -23.62 15.18
C ASP A 440 -18.99 -24.54 16.34
N GLN A 441 -18.44 -25.75 16.44
CA GLN A 441 -18.68 -26.66 17.58
C GLN A 441 -17.75 -26.40 18.77
N GLY A 442 -16.70 -25.59 18.57
CA GLY A 442 -15.66 -25.33 19.55
C GLY A 442 -15.90 -24.12 20.42
N THR A 443 -15.21 -24.08 21.57
CA THR A 443 -15.06 -22.87 22.39
C THR A 443 -13.68 -22.24 22.25
N ARG A 444 -12.70 -23.02 21.76
CA ARG A 444 -11.35 -22.55 21.48
C ARG A 444 -10.64 -23.41 20.44
N VAL A 445 -9.62 -22.86 19.80
CA VAL A 445 -8.76 -23.54 18.84
C VAL A 445 -7.33 -23.57 19.39
N HIS A 446 -6.67 -24.73 19.28
CA HIS A 446 -5.26 -24.90 19.62
C HIS A 446 -4.44 -25.05 18.34
N VAL A 447 -3.46 -24.15 18.15
CA VAL A 447 -2.56 -24.15 16.99
C VAL A 447 -1.13 -24.36 17.48
N THR A 448 -0.44 -25.35 16.92
CA THR A 448 0.95 -25.68 17.29
C THR A 448 1.89 -25.65 16.09
N GLY A 449 3.14 -25.24 16.31
CA GLY A 449 4.23 -25.32 15.35
C GLY A 449 4.99 -26.65 15.45
N LYS A 450 5.77 -26.97 14.41
CA LYS A 450 6.69 -28.11 14.38
C LYS A 450 8.06 -27.74 13.81
N ASP A 451 8.98 -28.68 13.84
CA ASP A 451 10.31 -28.56 13.20
C ASP A 451 11.08 -27.30 13.61
N GLY A 452 11.02 -26.93 14.89
CA GLY A 452 11.68 -25.73 15.43
C GLY A 452 10.83 -24.45 15.33
N ASN A 453 9.64 -24.52 14.75
CA ASN A 453 8.63 -23.48 14.94
C ASN A 453 8.05 -23.61 16.37
N LYS A 454 8.08 -22.51 17.14
CA LYS A 454 7.69 -22.47 18.56
C LYS A 454 6.23 -22.10 18.79
N THR A 455 5.41 -22.03 17.74
CA THR A 455 4.01 -21.62 17.87
C THR A 455 3.27 -22.55 18.83
N ASP A 456 2.56 -21.96 19.78
CA ASP A 456 1.63 -22.62 20.70
C ASP A 456 0.58 -21.57 21.09
N LEU A 457 -0.53 -21.55 20.36
CA LEU A 457 -1.58 -20.54 20.47
C LEU A 457 -2.91 -21.19 20.87
N TRP A 458 -3.56 -20.58 21.84
CA TRP A 458 -4.93 -20.86 22.23
C TRP A 458 -5.80 -19.68 21.82
N ILE A 459 -6.73 -19.90 20.89
CA ILE A 459 -7.62 -18.87 20.34
C ILE A 459 -9.03 -19.09 20.87
N HIS A 460 -9.60 -18.10 21.54
CA HIS A 460 -10.95 -18.20 22.10
C HIS A 460 -12.02 -17.76 21.09
N LEU A 461 -13.09 -18.54 20.96
CA LEU A 461 -14.18 -18.31 20.01
C LEU A 461 -15.41 -17.74 20.74
N HIS A 462 -16.27 -17.01 20.01
CA HIS A 462 -17.52 -16.54 20.59
C HIS A 462 -18.48 -17.69 20.86
N THR A 463 -19.33 -17.53 21.86
CA THR A 463 -20.42 -18.47 22.13
C THR A 463 -21.56 -18.23 21.14
N LEU A 464 -21.91 -19.27 20.36
CA LEU A 464 -23.09 -19.27 19.50
C LEU A 464 -24.34 -19.53 20.35
N ALA A 465 -25.32 -18.63 20.28
CA ALA A 465 -26.61 -18.81 20.96
C ALA A 465 -27.54 -19.73 20.17
N ASP A 466 -27.47 -19.68 18.83
CA ASP A 466 -28.24 -20.52 17.93
C ASP A 466 -27.37 -20.99 16.75
N SER A 467 -26.77 -22.17 16.84
CA SER A 467 -25.85 -22.71 15.83
C SER A 467 -26.49 -22.99 14.47
N ASP A 468 -27.82 -22.96 14.37
CA ASP A 468 -28.53 -23.06 13.09
C ASP A 468 -28.63 -21.70 12.37
N LYS A 469 -28.37 -20.58 13.06
CA LYS A 469 -28.49 -19.22 12.52
C LYS A 469 -27.23 -18.38 12.65
N GLU A 470 -26.31 -18.76 13.51
CA GLU A 470 -25.10 -18.01 13.85
C GLU A 470 -23.86 -18.84 13.54
N THR A 471 -22.77 -18.16 13.19
CA THR A 471 -21.45 -18.74 12.94
C THR A 471 -20.35 -17.81 13.44
N ASN A 472 -19.23 -18.39 13.87
CA ASN A 472 -18.04 -17.65 14.25
C ASN A 472 -17.17 -17.29 13.04
N PHE A 473 -17.25 -18.03 11.94
CA PHE A 473 -16.28 -17.90 10.85
C PHE A 473 -16.92 -17.43 9.57
N GLU A 474 -16.24 -16.56 8.84
CA GLU A 474 -16.60 -16.15 7.49
C GLU A 474 -16.02 -17.12 6.45
N ASN A 475 -16.84 -17.48 5.46
CA ASN A 475 -16.47 -18.27 4.30
C ASN A 475 -15.93 -17.33 3.20
N CYS A 476 -14.62 -17.08 3.22
CA CYS A 476 -13.99 -16.12 2.32
C CYS A 476 -13.58 -16.78 0.98
N VAL A 477 -14.31 -16.39 -0.07
CA VAL A 477 -14.20 -16.95 -1.41
C VAL A 477 -14.14 -15.87 -2.47
N ALA A 478 -12.94 -15.49 -2.95
CA ALA A 478 -12.69 -14.68 -4.19
C ALA A 478 -13.78 -13.67 -4.61
N ASP A 479 -14.37 -12.99 -3.65
CA ASP A 479 -15.43 -12.00 -3.79
C ASP A 479 -14.89 -10.60 -3.51
N VAL A 480 -13.85 -10.47 -2.68
CA VAL A 480 -13.05 -9.25 -2.52
C VAL A 480 -11.55 -9.50 -2.66
N ASN A 481 -11.04 -10.60 -2.07
CA ASN A 481 -9.63 -11.00 -2.13
C ASN A 481 -9.45 -12.12 -3.16
N ILE A 482 -8.75 -11.87 -4.26
CA ILE A 482 -8.48 -12.86 -5.30
C ILE A 482 -7.00 -13.25 -5.23
N PRO A 483 -6.65 -14.53 -5.04
CA PRO A 483 -7.48 -15.74 -5.21
C PRO A 483 -8.34 -16.15 -4.00
N VAL A 484 -9.19 -17.17 -4.16
CA VAL A 484 -9.90 -17.83 -3.03
C VAL A 484 -8.88 -18.33 -2.00
N GLY A 485 -9.32 -18.48 -0.74
CA GLY A 485 -8.76 -19.55 0.07
C GLY A 485 -8.56 -19.30 1.54
N GLU A 486 -9.55 -18.84 2.30
CA GLU A 486 -9.49 -18.88 3.77
C GLU A 486 -10.87 -19.01 4.42
N VAL A 487 -10.86 -19.42 5.69
CA VAL A 487 -11.97 -19.19 6.63
C VAL A 487 -11.40 -18.40 7.80
N PHE A 488 -12.06 -17.33 8.22
CA PHE A 488 -11.51 -16.42 9.22
C PHE A 488 -12.53 -15.99 10.27
N THR A 489 -12.06 -15.54 11.42
CA THR A 489 -12.87 -15.02 12.52
C THR A 489 -12.15 -13.88 13.22
N SER A 490 -12.88 -12.94 13.82
CA SER A 490 -12.32 -12.08 14.86
C SER A 490 -12.46 -12.78 16.21
N PRO A 491 -11.35 -13.20 16.85
CA PRO A 491 -11.45 -13.96 18.09
C PRO A 491 -11.84 -13.08 19.28
N LEU A 492 -12.34 -13.72 20.34
CA LEU A 492 -12.37 -13.09 21.66
C LEU A 492 -10.93 -12.89 22.14
N LEU A 493 -10.63 -11.71 22.66
CA LEU A 493 -9.30 -11.42 23.19
C LEU A 493 -9.14 -12.09 24.55
N GLU A 494 -10.11 -11.98 25.46
CA GLU A 494 -10.08 -12.66 26.75
C GLU A 494 -9.96 -14.18 26.56
N GLY A 495 -8.94 -14.79 27.18
CA GLY A 495 -8.68 -16.22 27.03
C GLY A 495 -7.92 -16.62 25.77
N THR A 496 -7.56 -15.68 24.89
CA THR A 496 -6.62 -15.89 23.78
C THR A 496 -5.18 -15.64 24.26
N TYR A 497 -4.29 -16.62 24.15
CA TYR A 497 -2.91 -16.50 24.65
C TYR A 497 -1.94 -17.43 23.92
N GLY A 498 -0.64 -17.17 24.09
CA GLY A 498 0.42 -18.05 23.62
C GLY A 498 1.48 -17.33 22.79
N ILE A 499 2.25 -18.11 22.02
CA ILE A 499 3.33 -17.60 21.19
C ILE A 499 3.02 -17.87 19.73
N LEU A 500 3.03 -16.83 18.90
CA LEU A 500 3.13 -16.93 17.45
C LEU A 500 4.61 -16.85 17.06
N HIS A 501 5.10 -17.83 16.31
CA HIS A 501 6.47 -17.82 15.81
C HIS A 501 6.52 -18.18 14.33
N VAL A 502 7.27 -17.42 13.54
CA VAL A 502 7.53 -17.72 12.13
C VAL A 502 9.02 -17.55 11.86
N LYS A 503 9.67 -18.60 11.32
CA LYS A 503 11.13 -18.60 11.14
C LYS A 503 11.59 -17.53 10.14
N LYS A 504 10.80 -17.28 9.11
CA LYS A 504 11.07 -16.27 8.09
C LYS A 504 9.76 -15.82 7.44
N VAL A 505 9.51 -14.51 7.43
CA VAL A 505 8.32 -13.92 6.80
C VAL A 505 8.67 -12.58 6.16
N TYR A 506 7.98 -12.22 5.09
CA TYR A 506 8.06 -10.88 4.49
C TYR A 506 6.72 -10.19 4.70
N LEU A 507 6.73 -9.04 5.36
CA LEU A 507 5.56 -8.22 5.66
C LEU A 507 5.84 -6.81 5.14
N GLU A 508 4.93 -6.25 4.33
CA GLU A 508 5.07 -4.88 3.80
C GLU A 508 6.45 -4.58 3.17
N GLU A 509 6.94 -5.49 2.31
CA GLU A 509 8.25 -5.42 1.63
C GLU A 509 9.48 -5.57 2.56
N LEU A 510 9.25 -5.79 3.86
CA LEU A 510 10.29 -5.96 4.88
C LEU A 510 10.42 -7.42 5.32
N GLN A 511 11.65 -7.91 5.39
CA GLN A 511 11.93 -9.27 5.87
C GLN A 511 12.02 -9.30 7.41
N TYR A 512 11.48 -10.36 8.02
CA TYR A 512 11.64 -10.69 9.44
C TYR A 512 12.21 -12.10 9.59
N GLN A 513 13.21 -12.25 10.46
CA GLN A 513 13.83 -13.53 10.79
C GLN A 513 13.48 -13.93 12.22
N ASN A 514 13.01 -15.16 12.44
CA ASN A 514 12.51 -15.68 13.72
C ASN A 514 11.58 -14.68 14.44
N LEU A 515 10.53 -14.22 13.75
CA LEU A 515 9.55 -13.32 14.33
C LEU A 515 8.79 -14.07 15.43
N GLU A 516 8.80 -13.53 16.66
CA GLU A 516 8.06 -14.03 17.81
C GLU A 516 7.14 -12.94 18.36
N LEU A 517 5.84 -13.24 18.50
CA LEU A 517 4.85 -12.39 19.17
C LEU A 517 4.19 -13.20 20.29
N GLU A 518 4.21 -12.68 21.51
CA GLU A 518 3.58 -13.29 22.69
C GLU A 518 2.29 -12.56 23.03
N PHE A 519 1.22 -13.33 23.27
CA PHE A 519 -0.13 -12.82 23.52
C PHE A 519 -0.60 -13.16 24.93
N THR A 520 -1.26 -12.19 25.56
CA THR A 520 -2.04 -12.38 26.79
C THR A 520 -3.35 -11.63 26.65
N ASP A 521 -4.47 -12.33 26.82
CA ASP A 521 -5.81 -11.85 26.52
C ASP A 521 -5.85 -11.13 25.17
N GLY A 522 -5.37 -11.84 24.15
CA GLY A 522 -5.39 -11.45 22.74
C GLY A 522 -4.51 -10.25 22.40
N LYS A 523 -3.70 -9.73 23.33
CA LYS A 523 -2.85 -8.54 23.11
C LYS A 523 -1.37 -8.89 23.14
N ILE A 524 -0.60 -8.26 22.26
CA ILE A 524 0.85 -8.41 22.24
C ILE A 524 1.45 -7.89 23.55
N THR A 525 2.17 -8.73 24.29
CA THR A 525 2.87 -8.38 25.53
C THR A 525 4.39 -8.42 25.39
N ARG A 526 4.91 -9.21 24.45
CA ARG A 526 6.33 -9.27 24.09
C ARG A 526 6.48 -9.57 22.60
N TYR A 527 7.54 -9.03 22.01
CA TYR A 527 7.87 -9.26 20.61
C TYR A 527 9.38 -9.22 20.40
N THR A 528 9.88 -10.01 19.45
CA THR A 528 11.29 -9.99 19.04
C THR A 528 11.47 -10.59 17.63
N CYS A 529 12.62 -10.33 17.02
CA CYS A 529 13.11 -10.95 15.79
C CYS A 529 14.64 -11.06 15.84
N SER A 530 15.27 -11.62 14.81
CA SER A 530 16.72 -11.83 14.72
C SER A 530 17.37 -11.12 13.53
N ASN A 531 16.77 -10.03 13.05
CA ASN A 531 17.27 -9.24 11.92
C ASN A 531 18.59 -8.52 12.23
N PHE A 532 18.81 -8.15 13.49
CA PHE A 532 19.99 -7.45 13.97
C PHE A 532 20.62 -8.18 15.16
N ASP A 533 21.92 -8.01 15.37
CA ASP A 533 22.64 -8.56 16.54
C ASP A 533 22.19 -7.93 17.87
N ASN A 534 21.51 -6.77 17.81
CA ASN A 534 21.04 -6.01 18.96
C ASN A 534 19.52 -6.18 19.15
N GLU A 535 19.12 -6.66 20.33
CA GLU A 535 17.72 -6.90 20.69
C GLU A 535 16.84 -5.65 20.68
N GLU A 536 17.36 -4.51 21.13
CA GLU A 536 16.63 -3.23 21.14
C GLU A 536 16.31 -2.79 19.72
N LYS A 537 17.25 -2.96 18.77
CA LYS A 537 17.01 -2.68 17.35
C LYS A 537 15.97 -3.62 16.73
N ASN A 538 15.95 -4.90 17.12
CA ASN A 538 14.92 -5.84 16.67
C ASN A 538 13.53 -5.40 17.16
N GLN A 539 13.44 -4.93 18.41
CA GLN A 539 12.19 -4.43 18.98
C GLN A 539 11.75 -3.12 18.33
N GLU A 540 12.65 -2.16 18.11
CA GLU A 540 12.36 -0.91 17.39
C GLU A 540 11.84 -1.18 15.98
N TYR A 541 12.46 -2.14 15.28
CA TYR A 541 12.04 -2.55 13.93
C TYR A 541 10.62 -3.11 13.89
N ILE A 542 10.23 -3.93 14.87
CA ILE A 542 8.85 -4.41 15.01
C ILE A 542 7.91 -3.28 15.43
N GLN A 543 8.35 -2.40 16.33
CA GLN A 543 7.54 -1.29 16.84
C GLN A 543 7.19 -0.26 15.75
N GLU A 544 8.14 0.06 14.86
CA GLU A 544 7.94 0.99 13.74
C GLU A 544 7.04 0.37 12.66
N ASN A 545 7.27 -0.89 12.31
CA ASN A 545 6.73 -1.46 11.07
C ASN A 545 5.54 -2.42 11.26
N ILE A 546 5.39 -3.08 12.42
CA ILE A 546 4.23 -3.94 12.72
C ILE A 546 3.27 -3.24 13.69
N LEU A 547 3.80 -2.61 14.75
CA LEU A 547 2.95 -1.93 15.74
C LEU A 547 2.60 -0.49 15.34
N HIS A 548 3.21 0.07 14.28
CA HIS A 548 3.01 1.45 13.83
C HIS A 548 3.04 2.48 14.98
N HIS A 549 4.02 2.33 15.88
CA HIS A 549 4.22 3.14 17.09
C HIS A 549 3.14 3.01 18.18
N HIS A 550 2.20 2.08 18.05
CA HIS A 550 1.32 1.68 19.16
C HIS A 550 2.10 0.87 20.20
N LYS A 551 1.62 0.88 21.45
CA LYS A 551 2.28 0.14 22.55
C LYS A 551 2.03 -1.36 22.49
N THR A 552 0.90 -1.75 21.91
CA THR A 552 0.41 -3.12 21.78
C THR A 552 -0.67 -3.09 20.70
N LEU A 553 -0.89 -4.24 20.06
CA LEU A 553 -2.00 -4.46 19.15
C LEU A 553 -2.79 -5.71 19.60
N PRO A 554 -4.11 -5.74 19.40
CA PRO A 554 -4.90 -6.95 19.61
C PRO A 554 -4.74 -7.92 18.42
N MET A 555 -5.07 -9.19 18.64
CA MET A 555 -5.29 -10.17 17.58
C MET A 555 -6.64 -9.88 16.92
N GLY A 556 -6.61 -9.24 15.76
CA GLY A 556 -7.80 -8.82 15.01
C GLY A 556 -8.45 -9.96 14.24
N GLU A 557 -7.66 -10.96 13.86
CA GLU A 557 -8.08 -12.10 13.05
C GLU A 557 -7.35 -13.39 13.44
N PHE A 558 -8.07 -14.50 13.37
CA PHE A 558 -7.51 -15.84 13.21
C PHE A 558 -8.15 -16.48 11.98
N ALA A 559 -7.33 -17.08 11.13
CA ALA A 559 -7.79 -17.71 9.90
C ALA A 559 -7.05 -19.01 9.57
N ILE A 560 -7.70 -19.83 8.74
CA ILE A 560 -7.14 -21.04 8.14
C ILE A 560 -7.16 -20.86 6.63
N GLY A 561 -6.00 -20.56 6.05
CA GLY A 561 -5.79 -20.60 4.61
C GLY A 561 -6.06 -22.01 4.06
N THR A 562 -6.62 -22.09 2.86
CA THR A 562 -7.04 -23.34 2.19
C THR A 562 -6.48 -23.45 0.76
N ASN A 563 -5.70 -22.48 0.30
CA ASN A 563 -5.14 -22.47 -1.06
C ASN A 563 -3.81 -23.22 -1.15
N THR A 564 -3.88 -24.55 -1.03
CA THR A 564 -2.71 -25.43 -1.17
C THR A 564 -2.13 -25.45 -2.59
N THR A 565 -2.91 -25.01 -3.59
CA THR A 565 -2.44 -24.85 -4.97
C THR A 565 -1.44 -23.70 -5.07
N ALA A 566 -1.73 -22.55 -4.45
CA ALA A 566 -0.80 -21.43 -4.35
C ALA A 566 0.47 -21.83 -3.60
N TYR A 567 0.33 -22.56 -2.48
CA TYR A 567 1.48 -23.09 -1.75
C TYR A 567 2.35 -24.02 -2.61
N ARG A 568 1.73 -24.91 -3.39
CA ARG A 568 2.47 -25.79 -4.30
C ARG A 568 3.18 -25.02 -5.41
N MET A 569 2.53 -24.00 -5.99
CA MET A 569 3.16 -23.11 -6.97
C MET A 569 4.38 -22.41 -6.36
N ALA A 570 4.21 -21.83 -5.17
CA ALA A 570 5.27 -21.13 -4.46
C ALA A 570 6.50 -22.03 -4.24
N LYS A 571 6.26 -23.29 -3.86
CA LYS A 571 7.31 -24.31 -3.69
C LYS A 571 7.94 -24.77 -5.00
N LYS A 572 7.15 -24.94 -6.07
CA LYS A 572 7.65 -25.40 -7.38
C LYS A 572 8.65 -24.42 -7.97
N TYR A 573 8.39 -23.11 -7.85
CA TYR A 573 9.23 -22.06 -8.42
C TYR A 573 10.18 -21.39 -7.42
N ASP A 574 10.14 -21.79 -6.15
CA ASP A 574 10.93 -21.20 -5.06
C ASP A 574 10.69 -19.68 -4.91
N ILE A 575 9.41 -19.29 -4.82
CA ILE A 575 8.98 -17.88 -4.81
C ILE A 575 8.20 -17.49 -3.54
N HIS A 576 8.24 -18.27 -2.46
CA HIS A 576 7.51 -17.96 -1.22
C HIS A 576 7.76 -16.55 -0.71
N GLU A 577 9.03 -16.14 -0.71
CA GLU A 577 9.46 -14.81 -0.26
C GLU A 577 9.14 -13.66 -1.23
N LYS A 578 8.60 -13.98 -2.39
CA LYS A 578 8.25 -13.04 -3.45
C LYS A 578 6.74 -12.86 -3.61
N LEU A 579 5.93 -13.60 -2.86
CA LEU A 579 4.48 -13.52 -2.92
C LEU A 579 3.97 -12.33 -2.08
N PRO A 580 2.89 -11.67 -2.52
CA PRO A 580 2.24 -10.65 -1.71
C PRO A 580 1.47 -11.32 -0.57
N ILE A 581 1.22 -10.56 0.51
CA ILE A 581 0.43 -11.02 1.68
C ILE A 581 -0.91 -11.62 1.21
N LEU A 582 -1.59 -10.95 0.26
CA LEU A 582 -2.83 -11.41 -0.38
C LEU A 582 -2.82 -12.89 -0.79
N ILE A 583 -1.70 -13.39 -1.31
CA ILE A 583 -1.58 -14.80 -1.72
C ILE A 583 -1.01 -15.63 -0.56
N ALA A 584 -0.03 -15.09 0.17
CA ALA A 584 0.66 -15.80 1.24
C ALA A 584 -0.27 -16.19 2.40
N GLU A 585 -1.20 -15.31 2.79
CA GLU A 585 -2.18 -15.56 3.86
C GLU A 585 -3.03 -16.81 3.59
N LYS A 586 -3.34 -17.07 2.31
CA LYS A 586 -4.15 -18.22 1.89
C LYS A 586 -3.38 -19.55 1.89
N MET A 587 -2.07 -19.53 2.18
CA MET A 587 -1.15 -20.67 2.09
C MET A 587 -0.83 -21.30 3.45
N GLY A 588 -1.62 -21.04 4.49
CA GLY A 588 -1.50 -21.65 5.81
C GLY A 588 -2.44 -20.96 6.81
N PRO A 589 -2.44 -21.33 8.10
CA PRO A 589 -3.11 -20.52 9.10
C PRO A 589 -2.38 -19.20 9.28
N HIS A 590 -3.13 -18.12 9.43
CA HIS A 590 -2.60 -16.79 9.66
C HIS A 590 -3.33 -16.07 10.80
N PHE A 591 -2.65 -15.08 11.34
CA PHE A 591 -3.09 -14.29 12.47
C PHE A 591 -2.81 -12.83 12.18
N ALA A 592 -3.84 -11.99 12.25
CA ALA A 592 -3.68 -10.56 12.06
C ALA A 592 -3.49 -9.85 13.40
N VAL A 593 -2.51 -8.96 13.46
CA VAL A 593 -2.37 -8.01 14.57
C VAL A 593 -2.87 -6.62 14.13
N GLY A 594 -3.69 -6.00 14.97
CA GLY A 594 -4.33 -4.71 14.67
C GLY A 594 -5.85 -4.78 14.68
N ASP A 595 -6.49 -4.02 13.80
CA ASP A 595 -7.95 -3.91 13.70
C ASP A 595 -8.57 -5.25 13.25
N THR A 596 -9.86 -5.43 13.52
CA THR A 596 -10.63 -6.56 12.95
C THR A 596 -10.79 -6.39 11.43
N CYS A 597 -11.05 -7.49 10.71
CA CYS A 597 -11.37 -7.46 9.26
C CYS A 597 -12.64 -6.62 8.98
N TYR A 598 -13.45 -6.41 10.01
CA TYR A 598 -14.71 -5.66 9.97
C TYR A 598 -14.54 -4.21 10.43
N SER A 599 -13.32 -3.68 10.52
CA SER A 599 -13.06 -2.30 10.92
C SER A 599 -13.99 -1.32 10.19
N TRP A 600 -14.76 -0.53 10.96
CA TRP A 600 -15.80 0.41 10.51
C TRP A 600 -17.09 -0.22 9.94
N ALA A 601 -17.19 -1.55 9.95
CA ALA A 601 -18.32 -2.32 9.45
C ALA A 601 -18.87 -3.31 10.49
N GLU A 602 -18.39 -3.31 11.74
CA GLU A 602 -18.74 -4.30 12.75
C GLU A 602 -20.26 -4.33 13.07
N ASP A 603 -20.91 -3.17 13.01
CA ASP A 603 -22.35 -3.05 13.27
C ASP A 603 -23.22 -3.46 12.06
N THR A 604 -22.61 -3.75 10.91
CA THR A 604 -23.29 -4.25 9.70
C THR A 604 -23.37 -5.76 9.75
N LYS A 605 -24.59 -6.31 9.68
CA LYS A 605 -24.80 -7.75 9.61
C LYS A 605 -24.26 -8.31 8.29
N VAL A 606 -23.39 -9.31 8.41
CA VAL A 606 -22.86 -10.09 7.29
C VAL A 606 -23.25 -11.55 7.47
N TYR A 607 -23.40 -12.25 6.36
CA TYR A 607 -23.96 -13.59 6.32
C TYR A 607 -23.11 -14.47 5.40
N ASN A 608 -22.87 -15.69 5.84
CA ASN A 608 -22.26 -16.71 4.99
C ASN A 608 -23.22 -17.16 3.87
N PRO A 609 -22.71 -17.82 2.82
CA PRO A 609 -23.54 -18.38 1.75
C PRO A 609 -24.60 -19.39 2.21
N ASP A 610 -24.42 -20.01 3.38
CA ASP A 610 -25.41 -20.90 4.02
C ASP A 610 -26.55 -20.14 4.73
N GLY A 611 -26.47 -18.82 4.82
CA GLY A 611 -27.45 -17.93 5.43
C GLY A 611 -27.24 -17.67 6.91
N LYS A 612 -26.18 -18.20 7.55
CA LYS A 612 -25.87 -17.92 8.96
C LYS A 612 -25.26 -16.53 9.12
N GLU A 613 -25.68 -15.81 10.16
CA GLU A 613 -25.09 -14.53 10.54
C GLU A 613 -23.72 -14.75 11.16
N ILE A 614 -22.72 -14.05 10.65
CA ILE A 614 -21.39 -14.06 11.26
C ILE A 614 -21.43 -13.13 12.47
N ILE A 615 -21.28 -13.69 13.68
CA ILE A 615 -21.39 -12.92 14.92
C ILE A 615 -20.04 -12.38 15.41
N ALA A 616 -18.95 -13.04 15.03
CA ALA A 616 -17.59 -12.69 15.42
C ALA A 616 -17.02 -11.54 14.56
N ARG A 617 -17.67 -10.37 14.67
CA ARG A 617 -17.28 -9.14 13.97
C ARG A 617 -16.55 -8.15 14.85
N ASP A 618 -16.79 -8.21 16.16
CA ASP A 618 -16.13 -7.36 17.13
C ASP A 618 -15.45 -8.16 18.24
N ASN A 619 -14.50 -7.51 18.89
CA ASN A 619 -13.81 -7.99 20.06
C ASN A 619 -13.78 -6.89 21.13
N GLU A 620 -13.18 -7.17 22.27
CA GLU A 620 -13.18 -6.29 23.44
C GLU A 620 -12.53 -4.93 23.15
N ILE A 621 -11.60 -4.85 22.18
CA ILE A 621 -10.99 -3.60 21.76
C ILE A 621 -11.84 -2.90 20.69
N SER A 622 -12.30 -3.60 19.66
CA SER A 622 -13.12 -2.94 18.62
C SER A 622 -14.49 -2.49 19.15
N LEU A 623 -15.00 -3.09 20.24
CA LEU A 623 -16.19 -2.63 20.95
C LEU A 623 -16.04 -1.24 21.58
N LEU A 624 -14.81 -0.81 21.89
CA LEU A 624 -14.54 0.54 22.40
C LEU A 624 -14.98 1.64 21.42
N ARG A 625 -15.21 1.31 20.13
CA ARG A 625 -15.72 2.24 19.11
C ARG A 625 -17.04 2.90 19.52
N LYS A 626 -17.85 2.19 20.31
CA LYS A 626 -19.14 2.68 20.81
C LYS A 626 -18.98 3.81 21.84
N GLU A 627 -17.81 3.91 22.46
CA GLU A 627 -17.44 4.98 23.39
C GLU A 627 -16.55 6.02 22.71
N ASP A 628 -15.49 5.58 22.06
CA ASP A 628 -14.45 6.39 21.42
C ASP A 628 -13.78 5.57 20.29
N PRO A 629 -14.10 5.86 19.01
CA PRO A 629 -13.47 5.20 17.85
C PRO A 629 -11.93 5.23 17.89
N GLY A 630 -11.33 6.27 18.47
CA GLY A 630 -9.87 6.39 18.57
C GLY A 630 -9.21 5.37 19.51
N LYS A 631 -9.99 4.64 20.32
CA LYS A 631 -9.52 3.55 21.18
C LYS A 631 -9.73 2.16 20.59
N ALA A 632 -10.53 2.06 19.53
CA ALA A 632 -10.86 0.80 18.86
C ALA A 632 -10.04 0.57 17.60
N TYR A 633 -9.75 1.65 16.86
CA TYR A 633 -9.10 1.57 15.55
C TYR A 633 -7.66 2.07 15.62
N PHE A 634 -6.73 1.17 15.31
CA PHE A 634 -5.29 1.39 15.21
C PHE A 634 -4.87 1.78 13.80
N GLY A 635 -5.70 1.49 12.77
CA GLY A 635 -5.43 1.82 11.38
C GLY A 635 -4.43 0.90 10.70
N CYS A 636 -4.24 -0.30 11.24
CA CYS A 636 -3.38 -1.35 10.72
C CYS A 636 -4.03 -2.72 10.90
N HIS A 637 -3.64 -3.66 10.04
CA HIS A 637 -4.04 -5.06 10.07
C HIS A 637 -2.95 -5.83 9.33
N THR A 638 -2.15 -6.57 10.07
CA THR A 638 -0.95 -7.24 9.52
C THR A 638 -1.05 -8.74 9.69
N ASP A 639 -1.27 -9.44 8.58
CA ASP A 639 -1.39 -10.90 8.52
C ASP A 639 -0.03 -11.59 8.60
N ILE A 640 0.09 -12.52 9.55
CA ILE A 640 1.30 -13.32 9.76
C ILE A 640 0.94 -14.79 9.59
N THR A 641 1.40 -15.39 8.49
CA THR A 641 1.11 -16.77 8.12
C THR A 641 2.16 -17.75 8.63
N ILE A 642 1.71 -18.88 9.15
CA ILE A 642 2.56 -20.04 9.42
C ILE A 642 2.53 -20.96 8.20
N PRO A 643 3.66 -21.21 7.52
CA PRO A 643 3.73 -22.15 6.41
C PRO A 643 3.28 -23.57 6.80
N TYR A 644 2.64 -24.30 5.87
CA TYR A 644 2.19 -25.69 6.13
C TYR A 644 3.31 -26.66 6.55
N ASP A 645 4.55 -26.45 6.10
CA ASP A 645 5.69 -27.27 6.50
C ASP A 645 6.23 -26.93 7.90
N GLU A 646 5.90 -25.77 8.45
CA GLU A 646 6.18 -25.39 9.84
C GLU A 646 5.00 -25.63 10.80
N LEU A 647 3.81 -25.90 10.24
CA LEU A 647 2.59 -26.15 11.01
C LEU A 647 2.56 -27.56 11.58
N GLY A 648 2.32 -27.65 12.89
CA GLY A 648 1.96 -28.86 13.60
C GLY A 648 0.47 -29.16 13.41
N ASN A 649 -0.32 -28.93 14.45
CA ASN A 649 -1.74 -29.29 14.49
C ASN A 649 -2.65 -28.05 14.63
N ILE A 650 -3.86 -28.17 14.10
CA ILE A 650 -4.99 -27.28 14.40
C ILE A 650 -6.14 -28.13 14.93
N CYS A 651 -6.45 -27.96 16.22
CA CYS A 651 -7.50 -28.71 16.91
C CYS A 651 -8.56 -27.76 17.46
N VAL A 652 -9.83 -28.07 17.20
CA VAL A 652 -10.98 -27.39 17.81
C VAL A 652 -11.36 -28.12 19.08
N ILE A 653 -11.46 -27.39 20.19
CA ILE A 653 -11.79 -27.96 21.50
C ILE A 653 -13.24 -27.59 21.83
N LYS A 654 -14.08 -28.61 22.02
CA LYS A 654 -15.48 -28.44 22.42
C LYS A 654 -15.60 -28.17 23.92
N GLU A 655 -16.78 -27.71 24.34
CA GLU A 655 -17.14 -27.49 25.75
C GLU A 655 -16.93 -28.74 26.64
N ASN A 656 -17.16 -29.94 26.09
CA ASN A 656 -16.99 -31.21 26.81
C ASN A 656 -15.52 -31.72 26.84
N GLY A 657 -14.59 -30.97 26.24
CA GLY A 657 -13.17 -31.35 26.12
C GLY A 657 -12.85 -32.31 24.97
N GLU A 658 -13.83 -32.68 24.14
CA GLU A 658 -13.58 -33.43 22.90
C GLU A 658 -12.83 -32.54 21.89
N GLU A 659 -11.89 -33.15 21.17
CA GLU A 659 -11.07 -32.46 20.17
C GLU A 659 -11.49 -32.88 18.76
N ILE A 660 -11.69 -31.91 17.87
CA ILE A 660 -11.81 -32.14 16.42
C ILE A 660 -10.52 -31.68 15.77
N GLU A 661 -9.78 -32.60 15.17
CA GLU A 661 -8.60 -32.26 14.40
C GLU A 661 -9.00 -31.77 13.00
N LEU A 662 -8.58 -30.55 12.66
CA LEU A 662 -8.74 -30.00 11.31
C LEU A 662 -7.50 -30.28 10.47
N ILE A 663 -6.34 -30.04 11.08
CA ILE A 663 -5.03 -30.24 10.48
C ILE A 663 -4.16 -31.05 11.43
N ARG A 664 -3.45 -32.05 10.89
CA ARG A 664 -2.41 -32.80 11.58
C ARG A 664 -1.13 -32.79 10.76
N ASP A 665 -0.02 -32.43 11.39
CA ASP A 665 1.31 -32.30 10.77
C ASP A 665 1.29 -31.48 9.47
N GLY A 666 0.51 -30.40 9.42
CA GLY A 666 0.38 -29.52 8.25
C GLY A 666 -0.49 -30.06 7.11
N LYS A 667 -1.23 -31.15 7.31
CA LYS A 667 -2.20 -31.69 6.34
C LYS A 667 -3.63 -31.65 6.87
N PHE A 668 -4.59 -31.39 5.99
CA PHE A 668 -6.00 -31.43 6.35
C PHE A 668 -6.45 -32.87 6.63
N VAL A 669 -7.10 -33.11 7.77
CA VAL A 669 -7.55 -34.46 8.19
C VAL A 669 -9.05 -34.55 8.45
N LEU A 670 -9.77 -33.42 8.39
CA LEU A 670 -11.22 -33.38 8.54
C LEU A 670 -11.91 -34.00 7.31
N ASP A 671 -12.89 -34.86 7.52
CA ASP A 671 -13.69 -35.46 6.43
C ASP A 671 -14.28 -34.38 5.50
N GLY A 672 -14.08 -34.54 4.20
CA GLY A 672 -14.54 -33.60 3.16
C GLY A 672 -13.53 -32.50 2.79
N THR A 673 -12.33 -32.52 3.37
CA THR A 673 -11.24 -31.59 3.04
C THR A 673 -10.10 -32.20 2.22
N GLU A 674 -10.25 -33.46 1.79
CA GLU A 674 -9.18 -34.25 1.16
C GLU A 674 -8.69 -33.65 -0.15
N GLU A 675 -9.56 -32.95 -0.88
CA GLU A 675 -9.20 -32.21 -2.10
C GLU A 675 -8.08 -31.19 -1.86
N LEU A 676 -8.02 -30.57 -0.68
CA LEU A 676 -6.98 -29.61 -0.33
C LEU A 676 -5.60 -30.28 -0.19
N ASN A 677 -5.52 -31.59 0.07
CA ASN A 677 -4.23 -32.26 0.19
C ASN A 677 -3.64 -32.66 -1.17
N LYS A 678 -4.43 -32.74 -2.25
CA LYS A 678 -3.93 -33.17 -3.57
C LYS A 678 -2.74 -32.33 -4.07
N PRO A 679 -2.74 -30.99 -3.97
CA PRO A 679 -1.58 -30.19 -4.36
C PRO A 679 -0.36 -30.37 -3.45
N LEU A 680 -0.56 -30.75 -2.17
CA LEU A 680 0.53 -31.00 -1.23
C LEU A 680 1.26 -32.32 -1.49
N GLU A 681 0.59 -33.26 -2.15
CA GLU A 681 1.08 -34.61 -2.44
C GLU A 681 1.64 -34.78 -3.86
N ALA A 682 1.21 -33.92 -4.78
CA ALA A 682 1.80 -33.77 -6.12
C ALA A 682 3.16 -33.11 -6.04
#